data_AF-A0ABD1IQ50-F1
#
_entry.id   AF-A0ABD1IQ50-F1
#
_cell.length_a   1.000
_cell.length_b   1.000
_cell.length_c   1.000
_cell.angle_alpha   90.00
_cell.angle_beta   90.00
_cell.angle_gamma   90.00
#
_symmetry.space_group_name_H-M   'P 1'
#
loop_
_entity.id
_entity.type
_entity.pdbx_description
1 polymer ?
#
loop_
_entity_poly.entity_id
_entity_poly.type
_entity_poly.pdbx_seq_one_letter_code
_entity_poly.pdbx_strand_id
1 'polypeptide(L)'
;MSQASSGLLRWMTRKRQLSEWWGKERPQLVNNMLARQHAAPRICQLCGNNPAVICCSDCRPQPYLCGQCDIRVHQRQVFHNRDLMTDKFFHPLPPTTCVLDSVLTHCERLVPLEMPDKVCNCLRSSVIAGQSIAVVTMNGRYDLRLPQIKCEACEASWSPELGDLIRSDSFRQSFLEWEAARYEVDKLTREDHFNCPACSPDMLAVSVDGNRKLYRFKTAARSEEKAIFDGVFIANDGDVQRFVDYIHTATNHVSGRGVCGGHWSAAREMSRKASGKTDEEGLELAVCRHGVLLRALNMFRGEIFAYPLYLQQQMASKAITFFAMDVACKYWPYLQKVAEKCPELQHLLDMRPFLSVFHAKAHDFMCEVKWSGAYQEGAGSTLGEEVEQCNAFLSRIAVTTKHMSKAGRTDMLTVMGMRWNQQKINHLSSTLTRRYQKTTVALEEQLQNLEAMKIQMGITDDQLESWVIDVKQWAGGTTSPTDGAVAAVASRIEDLVASVKRRSQFLYKDSDGSKQRARMRRKIREEKAILTSVVDKYNSMVEQEEQLNMDDILSKSIVWPWQLKHSDVVGLATKRKAFDAAMAVKRLEEEKRIIIAEMQKHWRDLCGRGATLDQISQLTVTGETLGLLEDGLKGLQSLVLKKKKARRTMEEHVKKMYMKILTDTGMNLSDHSDSEEEYGGSDSGQE
;
A
#
# COMPACT_ATOMS: atom_id res chain seq x y z
N MET A 1 -6.28 -14.84 -22.04
CA MET A 1 -6.58 -15.58 -20.78
C MET A 1 -5.57 -16.67 -20.41
N SER A 2 -4.54 -16.96 -21.23
CA SER A 2 -3.58 -18.05 -20.99
C SER A 2 -2.39 -17.71 -20.06
N GLN A 3 -2.07 -16.42 -19.86
CA GLN A 3 -0.96 -16.02 -18.99
C GLN A 3 -1.32 -15.94 -17.49
N ALA A 4 -2.57 -15.61 -17.15
CA ALA A 4 -3.03 -15.62 -15.75
C ALA A 4 -3.20 -17.04 -15.21
N SER A 5 -3.68 -17.96 -16.05
CA SER A 5 -3.79 -19.39 -15.71
C SER A 5 -2.42 -20.03 -15.54
N SER A 6 -1.41 -19.67 -16.34
CA SER A 6 -0.05 -20.22 -16.19
C SER A 6 0.65 -19.77 -14.91
N GLY A 7 0.43 -18.52 -14.48
CA GLY A 7 0.95 -17.99 -13.21
C GLY A 7 0.30 -18.63 -11.97
N LEU A 8 -1.03 -18.80 -11.98
CA LEU A 8 -1.78 -19.51 -10.94
C LEU A 8 -1.43 -21.00 -10.90
N LEU A 9 -1.37 -21.66 -12.05
CA LEU A 9 -0.97 -23.07 -12.15
C LEU A 9 0.47 -23.27 -11.67
N ARG A 10 1.39 -22.34 -11.95
CA ARG A 10 2.79 -22.35 -11.46
C ARG A 10 2.90 -22.03 -9.97
N TRP A 11 2.05 -21.17 -9.41
CA TRP A 11 1.99 -20.94 -7.96
C TRP A 11 1.36 -22.13 -7.23
N MET A 12 0.24 -22.66 -7.71
CA MET A 12 -0.43 -23.84 -7.14
C MET A 12 0.48 -25.06 -7.22
N THR A 13 1.19 -25.26 -8.33
CA THR A 13 2.18 -26.33 -8.47
C THR A 13 3.33 -26.15 -7.48
N ARG A 14 3.90 -24.93 -7.35
CA ARG A 14 4.93 -24.66 -6.33
C ARG A 14 4.43 -24.85 -4.90
N LYS A 15 3.19 -24.45 -4.59
CA LYS A 15 2.58 -24.63 -3.26
C LYS A 15 2.30 -26.10 -2.97
N ARG A 16 1.82 -26.85 -3.96
CA ARG A 16 1.63 -28.30 -3.87
C ARG A 16 2.96 -29.01 -3.67
N GLN A 17 3.96 -28.73 -4.51
CA GLN A 17 5.32 -29.28 -4.36
C GLN A 17 5.94 -28.93 -3.01
N LEU A 18 5.78 -27.69 -2.54
CA LEU A 18 6.24 -27.27 -1.22
C LEU A 18 5.50 -28.00 -0.10
N SER A 19 4.18 -28.20 -0.23
CA SER A 19 3.37 -28.94 0.74
C SER A 19 3.70 -30.43 0.76
N GLU A 20 3.93 -31.04 -0.40
CA GLU A 20 4.38 -32.43 -0.55
C GLU A 20 5.80 -32.59 0.01
N TRP A 21 6.69 -31.64 -0.26
CA TRP A 21 8.04 -31.61 0.31
C TRP A 21 8.00 -31.49 1.83
N TRP A 22 7.29 -30.49 2.39
CA TRP A 22 7.08 -30.42 3.84
C TRP A 22 6.39 -31.67 4.38
N GLY A 23 5.49 -32.30 3.62
CA GLY A 23 4.87 -33.57 3.98
C GLY A 23 5.88 -34.71 4.11
N LYS A 24 6.83 -34.81 3.18
CA LYS A 24 7.95 -35.78 3.21
C LYS A 24 8.95 -35.49 4.33
N GLU A 25 9.25 -34.21 4.58
CA GLU A 25 10.20 -33.79 5.62
C GLU A 25 9.58 -33.77 7.03
N ARG A 26 8.25 -33.72 7.16
CA ARG A 26 7.55 -33.60 8.45
C ARG A 26 7.95 -34.68 9.45
N PRO A 27 8.05 -35.98 9.10
CA PRO A 27 8.55 -36.99 10.02
C PRO A 27 9.97 -36.68 10.55
N GLN A 28 10.87 -36.20 9.68
CA GLN A 28 12.22 -35.80 10.10
C GLN A 28 12.20 -34.56 10.99
N LEU A 29 11.34 -33.57 10.73
CA LEU A 29 11.16 -32.40 11.59
C LEU A 29 10.62 -32.78 12.97
N VAL A 30 9.65 -33.69 13.03
CA VAL A 30 9.11 -34.22 14.29
C VAL A 30 10.22 -34.97 15.04
N ASN A 31 10.98 -35.83 14.36
CA ASN A 31 12.13 -36.51 14.96
C ASN A 31 13.19 -35.52 15.47
N ASN A 32 13.51 -34.47 14.71
CA ASN A 32 14.45 -33.43 15.14
C ASN A 32 13.92 -32.64 16.33
N MET A 33 12.62 -32.32 16.34
CA MET A 33 11.97 -31.59 17.44
C MET A 33 12.00 -32.42 18.73
N LEU A 34 11.70 -33.72 18.65
CA LEU A 34 11.78 -34.65 19.77
C LEU A 34 13.22 -34.88 20.22
N ALA A 35 14.16 -35.09 19.29
CA ALA A 35 15.58 -35.27 19.59
C ALA A 35 16.17 -34.05 20.30
N ARG A 36 15.66 -32.84 20.00
CA ARG A 36 16.09 -31.59 20.65
C ARG A 36 15.61 -31.47 22.10
N GLN A 37 14.61 -32.25 22.53
CA GLN A 37 14.17 -32.33 23.93
C GLN A 37 15.06 -33.25 24.78
N HIS A 38 15.89 -34.09 24.15
CA HIS A 38 16.75 -35.02 24.87
C HIS A 38 18.01 -34.31 25.40
N ALA A 39 18.04 -34.04 26.71
CA ALA A 39 19.24 -33.51 27.38
C ALA A 39 20.24 -34.65 27.63
N ALA A 40 21.02 -34.98 26.61
CA ALA A 40 22.10 -35.96 26.71
C ALA A 40 23.33 -35.39 27.43
N PRO A 41 24.07 -36.20 28.21
CA PRO A 41 25.38 -35.81 28.72
C PRO A 41 26.31 -35.40 27.58
N ARG A 42 26.90 -34.22 27.70
CA ARG A 42 27.82 -33.65 26.72
C ARG A 42 29.00 -33.01 27.42
N ILE A 43 30.10 -32.84 26.71
CA ILE A 43 31.22 -32.02 27.16
C ILE A 43 30.99 -30.59 26.69
N CYS A 44 31.41 -29.62 27.51
CA CYS A 44 31.38 -28.21 27.16
C CYS A 44 32.13 -27.97 25.85
N GLN A 45 31.46 -27.40 24.87
CA GLN A 45 32.01 -27.17 23.53
C GLN A 45 33.00 -26.00 23.48
N LEU A 46 33.14 -25.26 24.59
CA LEU A 46 33.98 -24.07 24.67
C LEU A 46 35.29 -24.33 25.42
N CYS A 47 35.28 -25.09 26.52
CA CYS A 47 36.52 -25.50 27.21
C CYS A 47 37.00 -26.92 26.87
N GLY A 48 36.14 -27.78 26.33
CA GLY A 48 36.49 -29.16 25.96
C GLY A 48 36.73 -30.12 27.13
N ASN A 49 36.70 -29.65 28.38
CA ASN A 49 37.17 -30.42 29.53
C ASN A 49 36.07 -30.75 30.56
N ASN A 50 35.10 -29.86 30.73
CA ASN A 50 34.07 -29.99 31.78
C ASN A 50 32.73 -30.47 31.21
N PRO A 51 31.91 -31.20 31.99
CA PRO A 51 30.54 -31.54 31.60
C PRO A 51 29.72 -30.29 31.26
N ALA A 52 28.96 -30.35 30.18
CA ALA A 52 27.98 -29.35 29.84
C ALA A 52 26.74 -29.52 30.71
N VAL A 53 26.37 -28.44 31.41
CA VAL A 53 25.18 -28.37 32.27
C VAL A 53 24.21 -27.32 31.77
N ILE A 54 24.61 -26.47 30.82
CA ILE A 54 23.80 -25.44 30.19
C ILE A 54 23.72 -25.70 28.68
N CYS A 55 22.55 -25.48 28.10
CA CYS A 55 22.33 -25.38 26.67
C CYS A 55 21.77 -24.00 26.34
N CYS A 56 22.43 -23.22 25.49
CA CYS A 56 21.93 -21.93 25.05
C CYS A 56 21.39 -22.01 23.62
N SER A 57 20.15 -21.57 23.42
CA SER A 57 19.49 -21.62 22.11
C SER A 57 20.13 -20.66 21.09
N ASP A 58 20.74 -19.58 21.57
CA ASP A 58 21.25 -18.47 20.77
C ASP A 58 22.78 -18.56 20.52
N CYS A 59 23.54 -19.27 21.38
CA CYS A 59 24.97 -19.51 21.20
C CYS A 59 25.25 -20.59 20.14
N ARG A 60 24.91 -20.32 18.88
CA ARG A 60 25.24 -21.20 17.75
C ARG A 60 26.59 -20.81 17.14
N PRO A 61 27.41 -21.79 16.69
CA PRO A 61 27.14 -23.23 16.56
C PRO A 61 27.43 -24.09 17.82
N GLN A 62 27.87 -23.50 18.93
CA GLN A 62 28.33 -24.21 20.13
C GLN A 62 27.43 -23.96 21.37
N PRO A 63 26.22 -24.56 21.43
CA PRO A 63 25.23 -24.23 22.45
C PRO A 63 25.51 -24.84 23.84
N TYR A 64 26.36 -25.87 23.94
CA TYR A 64 26.55 -26.64 25.17
C TYR A 64 27.73 -26.14 26.01
N LEU A 65 27.45 -25.63 27.21
CA LEU A 65 28.41 -24.97 28.09
C LEU A 65 28.45 -25.62 29.49
N CYS A 66 29.66 -25.69 30.07
CA CYS A 66 29.79 -25.91 31.52
C CYS A 66 29.44 -24.63 32.27
N GLY A 67 29.17 -24.73 33.58
CA GLY A 67 28.80 -23.57 34.42
C GLY A 67 29.77 -22.39 34.30
N GLN A 68 31.09 -22.64 34.32
CA GLN A 68 32.08 -21.57 34.20
C GLN A 68 32.08 -20.89 32.82
N CYS A 69 31.90 -21.67 31.75
CA CYS A 69 31.82 -21.13 30.39
C CYS A 69 30.51 -20.37 30.17
N ASP A 70 29.42 -20.84 30.76
CA ASP A 70 28.14 -20.15 30.80
C ASP A 70 28.27 -18.74 31.42
N ILE A 71 28.91 -18.65 32.59
CA ILE A 71 29.14 -17.36 33.26
C ILE A 71 29.94 -16.41 32.34
N ARG A 72 31.05 -16.88 31.78
CA ARG A 72 31.94 -16.07 30.96
C ARG A 72 31.29 -15.54 29.68
N VAL A 73 30.46 -16.34 29.02
CA VAL A 73 29.77 -15.95 27.77
C VAL A 73 28.58 -15.06 28.09
N HIS A 74 27.71 -15.51 29.01
CA HIS A 74 26.42 -14.88 29.26
C HIS A 74 26.49 -13.71 30.25
N GLN A 75 27.68 -13.34 30.75
CA GLN A 75 27.88 -12.01 31.34
C GLN A 75 27.76 -10.88 30.30
N ARG A 76 28.11 -11.16 29.03
CA ARG A 76 28.02 -10.18 27.92
C ARG A 76 26.78 -10.38 27.06
N GLN A 77 26.21 -11.58 27.09
CA GLN A 77 25.05 -11.99 26.29
C GLN A 77 23.85 -12.31 27.20
N VAL A 78 23.45 -11.33 28.00
CA VAL A 78 22.45 -11.53 29.08
C VAL A 78 21.04 -11.83 28.56
N PHE A 79 20.73 -11.49 27.31
CA PHE A 79 19.41 -11.70 26.71
C PHE A 79 19.26 -13.06 26.00
N HIS A 80 20.31 -13.89 25.99
CA HIS A 80 20.24 -15.23 25.40
C HIS A 80 19.33 -16.16 26.21
N ASN A 81 18.60 -17.02 25.52
CA ASN A 81 17.74 -18.04 26.09
C ASN A 81 18.55 -19.28 26.45
N ARG A 82 18.67 -19.53 27.75
CA ARG A 82 19.49 -20.60 28.31
C ARG A 82 18.62 -21.59 29.03
N ASP A 83 18.96 -22.85 28.91
CA ASP A 83 18.33 -23.95 29.62
C ASP A 83 19.38 -24.69 30.46
N LEU A 84 19.02 -24.99 31.70
CA LEU A 84 19.71 -25.93 32.55
C LEU A 84 19.38 -27.36 32.10
N MET A 85 20.41 -28.21 32.01
CA MET A 85 20.32 -29.62 31.67
C MET A 85 20.36 -30.47 32.93
N THR A 86 19.20 -30.93 33.42
CA THR A 86 19.10 -31.85 34.58
C THR A 86 18.12 -32.98 34.28
N ASP A 87 18.31 -34.14 34.91
CA ASP A 87 17.34 -35.25 34.90
C ASP A 87 16.83 -35.68 33.51
N LYS A 88 17.66 -35.51 32.48
CA LYS A 88 17.40 -35.81 31.05
C LYS A 88 16.46 -34.84 30.32
N PHE A 89 16.17 -33.66 30.88
CA PHE A 89 15.38 -32.62 30.23
C PHE A 89 15.97 -31.21 30.45
N PHE A 90 15.33 -30.19 29.86
CA PHE A 90 15.78 -28.80 29.85
C PHE A 90 14.85 -27.94 30.72
N HIS A 91 15.42 -27.14 31.61
CA HIS A 91 14.70 -26.12 32.38
C HIS A 91 15.14 -24.72 31.97
N PRO A 92 14.20 -23.81 31.65
CA PRO A 92 14.54 -22.41 31.40
C PRO A 92 15.32 -21.81 32.56
N LEU A 93 16.47 -21.23 32.26
CA LEU A 93 17.37 -20.65 33.25
C LEU A 93 17.40 -19.12 33.10
N PRO A 94 16.89 -18.36 34.08
CA PRO A 94 16.93 -16.90 34.05
C PRO A 94 18.36 -16.37 33.91
N PRO A 95 18.60 -15.20 33.29
CA PRO A 95 19.94 -14.64 33.16
C PRO A 95 20.68 -14.44 34.49
N THR A 96 19.93 -14.18 35.55
CA THR A 96 20.41 -13.94 36.92
C THR A 96 20.68 -15.21 37.72
N THR A 97 20.66 -16.38 37.07
CA THR A 97 20.98 -17.67 37.70
C THR A 97 22.07 -18.36 36.90
N CYS A 98 23.07 -18.91 37.57
CA CYS A 98 24.13 -19.69 36.95
C CYS A 98 24.45 -20.93 37.79
N VAL A 99 25.16 -21.90 37.20
CA VAL A 99 25.55 -23.13 37.89
C VAL A 99 27.00 -23.00 38.32
N LEU A 100 27.25 -22.95 39.62
CA LEU A 100 28.58 -22.94 40.22
C LEU A 100 28.70 -24.15 41.15
N ASP A 101 29.76 -24.95 41.00
CA ASP A 101 29.99 -26.15 41.81
C ASP A 101 28.78 -27.10 41.91
N SER A 102 28.04 -27.22 40.82
CA SER A 102 26.80 -28.02 40.70
C SER A 102 25.60 -27.51 41.49
N VAL A 103 25.64 -26.25 41.97
CA VAL A 103 24.53 -25.59 42.67
C VAL A 103 24.05 -24.38 41.86
N LEU A 104 22.72 -24.18 41.83
CA LEU A 104 22.13 -22.98 41.25
C LEU A 104 22.41 -21.79 42.15
N THR A 105 23.15 -20.83 41.62
CA THR A 105 23.60 -19.64 42.32
C THR A 105 22.98 -18.41 41.65
N HIS A 106 22.63 -17.41 42.47
CA HIS A 106 22.24 -16.10 41.95
C HIS A 106 23.46 -15.35 41.44
N CYS A 107 23.40 -14.85 40.21
CA CYS A 107 24.53 -14.24 39.53
C CYS A 107 24.06 -12.88 39.02
N GLU A 108 24.54 -11.80 39.64
CA GLU A 108 24.17 -10.45 39.20
C GLU A 108 24.56 -10.24 37.73
N ARG A 109 23.63 -9.70 36.96
CA ARG A 109 23.82 -9.41 35.54
C ARG A 109 23.65 -7.92 35.30
N LEU A 110 24.67 -7.35 34.65
CA LEU A 110 24.64 -5.96 34.24
C LEU A 110 23.86 -5.82 32.92
N VAL A 111 23.15 -4.71 32.75
CA VAL A 111 22.62 -4.32 31.44
C VAL A 111 23.82 -4.11 30.50
N PRO A 112 23.82 -4.71 29.29
CA PRO A 112 24.94 -4.60 28.36
C PRO A 112 24.92 -3.23 27.69
N LEU A 113 25.43 -2.22 28.39
CA LEU A 113 25.56 -0.84 27.91
C LEU A 113 26.99 -0.54 27.52
N GLU A 114 27.15 0.42 26.60
CA GLU A 114 28.44 1.05 26.37
C GLU A 114 28.85 1.83 27.62
N MET A 115 30.05 1.57 28.13
CA MET A 115 30.59 2.13 29.36
C MET A 115 31.73 3.10 29.00
N PRO A 116 31.88 4.24 29.70
CA PRO A 116 32.99 5.16 29.43
C PRO A 116 34.34 4.50 29.75
N ASP A 117 35.34 4.75 28.92
CA ASP A 117 36.70 4.21 29.09
C ASP A 117 37.37 4.69 30.38
N LYS A 118 37.01 5.89 30.85
CA LYS A 118 37.56 6.52 32.06
C LYS A 118 36.49 7.32 32.78
N VAL A 119 36.43 7.18 34.11
CA VAL A 119 35.64 8.06 35.00
C VAL A 119 36.50 9.15 35.66
N CYS A 120 37.82 8.99 35.60
CA CYS A 120 38.82 9.93 36.10
C CYS A 120 40.18 9.58 35.47
N ASN A 121 41.23 10.33 35.84
CA ASN A 121 42.59 10.11 35.33
C ASN A 121 43.40 9.04 36.09
N CYS A 122 42.79 8.33 37.05
CA CYS A 122 43.46 7.25 37.78
C CYS A 122 43.51 5.94 36.95
N LEU A 123 44.44 5.05 37.30
CA LEU A 123 44.76 3.86 36.51
C LEU A 123 43.80 2.68 36.71
N ARG A 124 43.03 2.64 37.80
CA ARG A 124 42.18 1.49 38.15
C ARG A 124 40.76 1.92 38.48
N SER A 125 39.81 1.31 37.76
CA SER A 125 38.38 1.38 38.04
C SER A 125 37.80 -0.02 37.98
N SER A 126 36.83 -0.29 38.84
CA SER A 126 36.07 -1.54 38.86
C SER A 126 34.65 -1.29 38.40
N VAL A 127 34.03 -2.31 37.78
CA VAL A 127 32.61 -2.28 37.42
C VAL A 127 31.85 -3.11 38.45
N ILE A 128 30.87 -2.48 39.11
CA ILE A 128 30.01 -3.08 40.13
C ILE A 128 28.54 -3.00 39.73
N ALA A 129 27.69 -3.75 40.42
CA ALA A 129 26.24 -3.73 40.21
C ALA A 129 25.59 -2.53 40.91
N GLY A 130 25.15 -1.57 40.11
CA GLY A 130 24.38 -0.39 40.54
C GLY A 130 22.89 -0.69 40.69
N GLN A 131 22.03 0.27 40.35
CA GLN A 131 20.59 0.18 40.59
C GLN A 131 19.90 -1.00 39.85
N SER A 132 18.86 -1.60 40.46
CA SER A 132 18.00 -2.58 39.78
C SER A 132 17.15 -1.93 38.70
N ILE A 133 17.04 -2.61 37.55
CA ILE A 133 16.23 -2.16 36.41
C ILE A 133 15.55 -3.36 35.73
N ALA A 134 14.32 -3.15 35.24
CA ALA A 134 13.63 -4.13 34.40
C ALA A 134 13.76 -3.72 32.93
N VAL A 135 14.38 -4.57 32.11
CA VAL A 135 14.49 -4.41 30.66
C VAL A 135 13.43 -5.27 30.00
N VAL A 136 12.53 -4.66 29.22
CA VAL A 136 11.46 -5.37 28.49
C VAL A 136 11.80 -5.38 27.02
N THR A 137 11.95 -6.58 26.44
CA THR A 137 12.21 -6.78 25.01
C THR A 137 11.09 -7.62 24.38
N MET A 138 11.16 -7.86 23.06
CA MET A 138 10.24 -8.78 22.39
C MET A 138 10.30 -10.22 22.94
N ASN A 139 11.39 -10.60 23.62
CA ASN A 139 11.58 -11.92 24.21
C ASN A 139 11.05 -12.03 25.64
N GLY A 140 10.72 -10.90 26.29
CA GLY A 140 10.18 -10.87 27.65
C GLY A 140 10.81 -9.80 28.53
N ARG A 141 10.53 -9.89 29.83
CA ARG A 141 11.08 -9.02 30.87
C ARG A 141 12.32 -9.64 31.51
N TYR A 142 13.34 -8.82 31.72
CA TYR A 142 14.62 -9.18 32.32
C TYR A 142 14.91 -8.25 33.50
N ASP A 143 15.02 -8.78 34.71
CA ASP A 143 15.40 -8.00 35.89
C ASP A 143 16.94 -8.04 36.02
N LEU A 144 17.59 -6.89 35.79
CA LEU A 144 19.05 -6.73 35.69
C LEU A 144 19.53 -5.58 36.61
N ARG A 145 20.83 -5.32 36.61
CA ARG A 145 21.47 -4.23 37.35
C ARG A 145 22.13 -3.25 36.38
N LEU A 146 22.05 -1.95 36.63
CA LEU A 146 22.85 -0.98 35.86
C LEU A 146 24.33 -1.14 36.22
N PRO A 147 25.26 -1.06 35.24
CA PRO A 147 26.69 -1.00 35.55
C PRO A 147 27.01 0.27 36.34
N GLN A 148 27.86 0.18 37.34
CA GLN A 148 28.45 1.35 38.00
C GLN A 148 29.96 1.21 37.95
N ILE A 149 30.65 2.20 37.42
CA ILE A 149 32.12 2.24 37.41
C ILE A 149 32.56 3.02 38.64
N LYS A 150 33.46 2.48 39.45
CA LYS A 150 34.04 3.17 40.60
C LYS A 150 35.56 3.13 40.51
N CYS A 151 36.19 4.29 40.60
CA CYS A 151 37.63 4.39 40.71
C CYS A 151 38.08 3.90 42.09
N GLU A 152 39.09 3.02 42.11
CA GLU A 152 39.64 2.45 43.35
C GLU A 152 40.52 3.45 44.12
N ALA A 153 41.00 4.51 43.46
CA ALA A 153 41.95 5.45 44.04
C ALA A 153 41.31 6.76 44.53
N CYS A 154 40.41 7.35 43.73
CA CYS A 154 39.80 8.65 44.04
C CYS A 154 38.29 8.57 44.28
N GLU A 155 37.73 7.36 44.28
CA GLU A 155 36.30 7.09 44.47
C GLU A 155 35.34 7.70 43.43
N ALA A 156 35.86 8.39 42.40
CA ALA A 156 35.07 8.89 41.30
C ALA A 156 34.22 7.76 40.71
N SER A 157 32.94 8.03 40.50
CA SER A 157 32.00 7.02 40.02
C SER A 157 31.17 7.50 38.86
N TRP A 158 30.79 6.57 37.99
CA TRP A 158 29.81 6.76 36.94
C TRP A 158 28.72 5.70 37.04
N SER A 159 27.49 6.10 36.80
CA SER A 159 26.35 5.22 36.59
C SER A 159 25.55 5.74 35.39
N PRO A 160 25.00 4.87 34.54
CA PRO A 160 24.20 5.27 33.39
C PRO A 160 23.05 6.17 33.81
N GLU A 161 22.95 7.32 33.16
CA GLU A 161 21.77 8.16 33.23
C GLU A 161 20.84 7.87 32.05
N LEU A 162 19.70 8.55 31.99
CA LEU A 162 18.72 8.38 30.92
C LEU A 162 19.36 8.55 29.52
N GLY A 163 20.31 9.48 29.37
CA GLY A 163 21.02 9.70 28.10
C GLY A 163 21.84 8.48 27.64
N ASP A 164 22.45 7.75 28.57
CA ASP A 164 23.26 6.56 28.27
C ASP A 164 22.37 5.38 27.83
N LEU A 165 21.15 5.30 28.36
CA LEU A 165 20.16 4.28 27.99
C LEU A 165 19.50 4.54 26.62
N ILE A 166 19.47 5.80 26.19
CA ILE A 166 18.87 6.24 24.91
C ILE A 166 19.86 6.12 23.73
N ARG A 167 21.12 5.74 23.97
CA ARG A 167 22.10 5.48 22.88
C ARG A 167 21.57 4.42 21.90
N SER A 168 21.91 4.58 20.63
CA SER A 168 21.16 4.06 19.47
C SER A 168 20.82 2.56 19.48
N ASP A 169 21.65 1.72 20.10
CA ASP A 169 21.46 0.26 20.06
C ASP A 169 20.37 -0.22 21.03
N SER A 170 20.19 0.48 22.15
CA SER A 170 19.11 0.24 23.11
C SER A 170 17.80 0.89 22.66
N PHE A 171 17.88 2.11 22.11
CA PHE A 171 16.70 2.86 21.64
C PHE A 171 16.02 2.22 20.42
N ARG A 172 16.78 1.55 19.52
CA ARG A 172 16.22 0.73 18.42
C ARG A 172 15.21 -0.32 18.87
N GLN A 173 15.27 -0.77 20.13
CA GLN A 173 14.32 -1.73 20.67
C GLN A 173 12.95 -1.10 20.98
N SER A 174 12.88 0.23 21.17
CA SER A 174 11.63 1.00 21.24
C SER A 174 11.16 1.34 19.82
N PHE A 175 10.53 0.38 19.14
CA PHE A 175 10.25 0.45 17.70
C PHE A 175 9.60 1.77 17.24
N LEU A 176 8.52 2.24 17.89
CA LEU A 176 7.81 3.45 17.45
C LEU A 176 8.63 4.71 17.65
N GLU A 177 9.31 4.85 18.80
CA GLU A 177 10.18 5.98 19.09
C GLU A 177 11.41 6.00 18.14
N TRP A 178 11.93 4.83 17.80
CA TRP A 178 13.00 4.71 16.81
C TRP A 178 12.53 5.13 15.41
N GLU A 179 11.35 4.70 14.97
CA GLU A 179 10.79 5.12 13.68
C GLU A 179 10.47 6.62 13.68
N ALA A 180 10.04 7.19 14.82
CA ALA A 180 9.83 8.63 14.99
C ALA A 180 11.14 9.42 14.79
N ALA A 181 12.20 9.03 15.49
CA ALA A 181 13.50 9.65 15.36
C ALA A 181 14.06 9.50 13.93
N ARG A 182 13.88 8.33 13.31
CA ARG A 182 14.26 8.13 11.90
C ARG A 182 13.53 9.06 10.95
N TYR A 183 12.24 9.28 11.18
CA TYR A 183 11.45 10.21 10.38
C TYR A 183 11.93 11.67 10.55
N GLU A 184 12.27 12.11 11.77
CA GLU A 184 12.88 13.43 11.98
C GLU A 184 14.25 13.55 11.27
N VAL A 185 15.06 12.49 11.29
CA VAL A 185 16.31 12.43 10.52
C VAL A 185 16.04 12.51 9.00
N ASP A 186 15.01 11.83 8.52
CA ASP A 186 14.64 11.87 7.10
C ASP A 186 14.15 13.28 6.70
N LYS A 187 13.46 14.02 7.58
CA LYS A 187 13.13 15.45 7.38
C LYS A 187 14.37 16.34 7.27
N LEU A 188 15.39 16.12 8.09
CA LEU A 188 16.67 16.86 7.98
C LEU A 188 17.31 16.64 6.61
N THR A 189 17.07 15.47 6.01
CA THR A 189 17.51 15.19 4.64
C THR A 189 16.48 15.54 3.57
N ARG A 190 15.36 16.18 3.93
CA ARG A 190 14.24 16.57 3.04
C ARG A 190 13.62 15.39 2.27
N GLU A 191 13.38 14.27 2.95
CA GLU A 191 12.66 13.15 2.35
C GLU A 191 11.14 13.28 2.53
N ASP A 192 10.41 13.06 1.44
CA ASP A 192 8.95 12.97 1.44
C ASP A 192 8.52 11.54 1.13
N HIS A 193 8.06 10.83 2.16
CA HIS A 193 7.65 9.44 2.05
C HIS A 193 6.31 9.24 1.32
N PHE A 194 5.53 10.30 1.09
CA PHE A 194 4.19 10.23 0.51
C PHE A 194 4.09 10.99 -0.82
N ASN A 195 5.24 11.23 -1.47
CA ASN A 195 5.32 11.75 -2.82
C ASN A 195 5.89 10.71 -3.80
N CYS A 196 5.34 10.67 -5.01
CA CYS A 196 5.81 9.75 -6.05
C CYS A 196 6.73 10.48 -7.04
N PRO A 197 8.00 10.02 -7.22
CA PRO A 197 8.95 10.60 -8.17
C PRO A 197 8.48 10.60 -9.62
N ALA A 198 7.68 9.62 -10.02
CA ALA A 198 7.15 9.54 -11.39
C ALA A 198 5.87 10.38 -11.62
N CYS A 199 5.28 10.94 -10.56
CA CYS A 199 4.05 11.74 -10.63
C CYS A 199 4.26 13.23 -10.41
N SER A 200 5.49 13.68 -10.16
CA SER A 200 5.76 15.10 -9.86
C SER A 200 6.41 15.78 -11.06
N PRO A 201 6.05 17.03 -11.39
CA PRO A 201 5.00 17.85 -10.73
C PRO A 201 3.57 17.46 -11.13
N ASP A 202 3.38 16.87 -12.32
CA ASP A 202 2.04 16.53 -12.83
C ASP A 202 1.71 15.05 -12.69
N MET A 203 0.61 14.74 -12.01
CA MET A 203 0.15 13.39 -11.74
C MET A 203 -0.97 13.02 -12.71
N LEU A 204 -0.83 11.90 -13.41
CA LEU A 204 -1.87 11.49 -14.35
C LEU A 204 -3.18 11.12 -13.65
N ALA A 205 -3.12 10.30 -12.60
CA ALA A 205 -4.33 9.84 -11.92
C ALA A 205 -4.08 9.56 -10.44
N VAL A 206 -5.10 9.88 -9.64
CA VAL A 206 -5.23 9.45 -8.25
C VAL A 206 -6.49 8.59 -8.10
N SER A 207 -6.35 7.45 -7.44
CA SER A 207 -7.45 6.53 -7.13
C SER A 207 -7.81 6.66 -5.66
N VAL A 208 -9.10 6.76 -5.36
CA VAL A 208 -9.62 6.94 -3.99
C VAL A 208 -10.66 5.87 -3.67
N ASP A 209 -10.51 5.24 -2.50
CA ASP A 209 -11.46 4.25 -1.98
C ASP A 209 -11.39 4.10 -0.44
N GLY A 210 -12.51 3.63 0.13
CA GLY A 210 -12.73 3.41 1.57
C GLY A 210 -12.44 1.98 2.05
N ASN A 211 -11.45 1.83 2.93
CA ASN A 211 -11.12 0.55 3.56
C ASN A 211 -11.85 0.33 4.89
N ARG A 212 -13.00 -0.32 4.83
CA ARG A 212 -13.80 -0.67 6.02
C ARG A 212 -13.23 -1.82 6.86
N LYS A 213 -12.18 -2.51 6.41
CA LYS A 213 -11.52 -3.54 7.23
C LYS A 213 -10.65 -2.91 8.32
N LEU A 214 -10.28 -1.64 8.17
CA LEU A 214 -9.46 -0.88 9.13
C LEU A 214 -10.28 -0.21 10.23
N TYR A 215 -11.41 -0.79 10.64
CA TYR A 215 -12.17 -0.28 11.79
C TYR A 215 -11.37 -0.38 13.10
N ARG A 216 -11.68 0.47 14.08
CA ARG A 216 -11.11 0.43 15.44
C ARG A 216 -12.20 0.24 16.48
N PHE A 217 -11.91 -0.54 17.52
CA PHE A 217 -12.85 -0.77 18.62
C PHE A 217 -12.78 0.35 19.66
N LYS A 218 -13.94 0.74 20.22
CA LYS A 218 -14.02 1.70 21.34
C LYS A 218 -13.34 1.22 22.61
N THR A 219 -13.24 -0.11 22.79
CA THR A 219 -12.58 -0.72 23.95
C THR A 219 -11.06 -0.61 23.89
N ALA A 220 -10.49 -0.19 22.75
CA ALA A 220 -9.05 -0.03 22.52
C ALA A 220 -8.43 1.23 23.19
N ALA A 221 -8.95 1.57 24.36
CA ALA A 221 -8.46 2.55 25.36
C ALA A 221 -8.76 4.04 25.16
N ARG A 222 -9.18 4.63 26.30
CA ARG A 222 -9.40 6.03 26.64
C ARG A 222 -8.06 6.78 26.83
N SER A 223 -7.11 6.61 25.91
CA SER A 223 -5.81 7.30 26.00
C SER A 223 -5.92 8.71 25.43
N GLU A 224 -5.38 9.69 26.16
CA GLU A 224 -5.23 11.10 25.70
C GLU A 224 -3.92 11.33 24.92
N GLU A 225 -3.15 10.27 24.65
CA GLU A 225 -1.91 10.35 23.89
C GLU A 225 -2.15 10.88 22.47
N LYS A 226 -1.22 11.72 22.01
CA LYS A 226 -1.19 12.22 20.63
C LYS A 226 -0.34 11.28 19.77
N ALA A 227 -0.75 11.11 18.52
CA ALA A 227 0.03 10.37 17.53
C ALA A 227 1.34 11.12 17.24
N ILE A 228 2.43 10.39 17.11
CA ILE A 228 3.74 10.92 16.69
C ILE A 228 3.66 11.45 15.26
N PHE A 229 2.98 10.70 14.39
CA PHE A 229 2.88 10.99 12.96
C PHE A 229 1.55 11.67 12.59
N ASP A 230 0.96 12.43 13.52
CA ASP A 230 -0.32 13.12 13.28
C ASP A 230 -0.22 14.04 12.05
N GLY A 231 -1.17 13.91 11.13
CA GLY A 231 -1.22 14.70 9.89
C GLY A 231 -0.19 14.31 8.80
N VAL A 232 0.74 13.39 9.05
CA VAL A 232 1.78 13.02 8.07
C VAL A 232 1.19 12.22 6.90
N PHE A 233 0.45 11.15 7.22
CA PHE A 233 -0.24 10.31 6.23
C PHE A 233 -1.75 10.40 6.38
N ILE A 234 -2.23 10.23 7.61
CA ILE A 234 -3.64 10.30 7.98
C ILE A 234 -3.95 11.75 8.39
N ALA A 235 -4.92 12.36 7.71
CA ALA A 235 -5.35 13.72 7.99
C ALA A 235 -5.89 13.88 9.41
N ASN A 236 -5.74 15.08 9.97
CA ASN A 236 -6.27 15.40 11.28
C ASN A 236 -7.80 15.28 11.30
N ASP A 237 -8.34 14.53 12.25
CA ASP A 237 -9.78 14.24 12.29
C ASP A 237 -10.63 15.49 12.53
N GLY A 238 -10.10 16.49 13.23
CA GLY A 238 -10.80 17.75 13.47
C GLY A 238 -10.98 18.54 12.17
N ASP A 239 -9.96 18.55 11.30
CA ASP A 239 -10.00 19.22 10.00
C ASP A 239 -10.99 18.52 9.06
N VAL A 240 -10.93 17.18 9.02
CA VAL A 240 -11.87 16.35 8.25
C VAL A 240 -13.31 16.58 8.73
N GLN A 241 -13.54 16.59 10.04
CA GLN A 241 -14.89 16.79 10.59
C GLN A 241 -15.42 18.19 10.27
N ARG A 242 -14.61 19.25 10.41
CA ARG A 242 -14.99 20.62 10.02
C ARG A 242 -15.33 20.72 8.53
N PHE A 243 -14.55 20.07 7.66
CA PHE A 243 -14.83 20.04 6.24
C PHE A 243 -16.14 19.30 5.92
N VAL A 244 -16.36 18.14 6.53
CA VAL A 244 -17.61 17.39 6.37
C VAL A 244 -18.82 18.22 6.82
N ASP A 245 -18.73 18.88 7.98
CA ASP A 245 -19.81 19.73 8.50
C ASP A 245 -20.06 20.96 7.61
N TYR A 246 -18.99 21.55 7.07
CA TYR A 246 -19.07 22.63 6.09
C TYR A 246 -19.86 22.22 4.84
N ILE A 247 -19.42 21.14 4.18
CA ILE A 247 -20.07 20.63 2.96
C ILE A 247 -21.54 20.27 3.23
N HIS A 248 -21.79 19.65 4.38
CA HIS A 248 -23.14 19.27 4.77
C HIS A 248 -24.07 20.45 5.02
N THR A 249 -23.54 21.53 5.58
CA THR A 249 -24.29 22.76 5.84
C THR A 249 -24.54 23.52 4.54
N ALA A 250 -23.54 23.64 3.67
CA ALA A 250 -23.63 24.44 2.45
C ALA A 250 -24.62 23.86 1.43
N THR A 251 -24.75 22.53 1.35
CA THR A 251 -25.47 21.88 0.25
C THR A 251 -26.91 21.47 0.53
N ASN A 252 -27.43 21.65 1.75
CA ASN A 252 -28.82 21.33 2.14
C ASN A 252 -29.24 19.90 1.71
N HIS A 253 -28.42 18.91 2.07
CA HIS A 253 -28.49 17.54 1.56
C HIS A 253 -29.86 16.84 1.72
N VAL A 254 -30.23 16.06 0.70
CA VAL A 254 -31.42 15.19 0.72
C VAL A 254 -30.96 13.73 0.89
N SER A 255 -31.53 13.00 1.84
CA SER A 255 -31.21 11.58 2.03
C SER A 255 -31.67 10.74 0.82
N GLY A 256 -30.75 10.09 0.11
CA GLY A 256 -31.08 9.22 -1.02
C GLY A 256 -30.03 8.15 -1.32
N ARG A 257 -30.47 7.02 -1.90
CA ARG A 257 -29.58 6.01 -2.51
C ARG A 257 -29.54 6.27 -4.01
N GLY A 258 -28.44 6.79 -4.53
CA GLY A 258 -28.22 6.86 -5.97
C GLY A 258 -28.00 5.45 -6.53
N VAL A 259 -28.92 4.95 -7.35
CA VAL A 259 -28.77 3.65 -8.05
C VAL A 259 -28.22 3.92 -9.45
N CYS A 260 -27.23 3.15 -9.90
CA CYS A 260 -26.82 3.04 -11.30
C CYS A 260 -26.63 1.55 -11.56
N GLY A 261 -27.50 0.98 -12.41
CA GLY A 261 -27.48 -0.41 -12.81
C GLY A 261 -27.50 -1.39 -11.65
N GLY A 262 -28.43 -1.32 -10.69
CA GLY A 262 -28.68 -2.38 -9.68
C GLY A 262 -28.32 -2.13 -8.19
N HIS A 263 -28.70 -3.11 -7.34
CA HIS A 263 -28.88 -2.99 -5.87
C HIS A 263 -27.60 -3.15 -5.01
N TRP A 264 -26.48 -2.52 -5.37
CA TRP A 264 -25.31 -2.38 -4.48
C TRP A 264 -25.34 -1.00 -3.81
N SER A 265 -25.01 -0.94 -2.52
CA SER A 265 -24.94 0.34 -1.82
C SER A 265 -23.66 1.03 -2.25
N ALA A 266 -23.77 2.05 -3.11
CA ALA A 266 -22.73 3.06 -3.29
C ALA A 266 -22.43 3.75 -1.96
N ALA A 267 -21.29 4.44 -1.88
CA ALA A 267 -21.07 5.50 -0.90
C ALA A 267 -22.33 6.38 -0.83
N ARG A 268 -22.82 6.64 0.38
CA ARG A 268 -24.07 7.37 0.59
C ARG A 268 -23.72 8.82 0.86
N GLU A 269 -24.56 9.74 0.42
CA GLU A 269 -24.44 11.14 0.83
C GLU A 269 -24.54 11.28 2.38
N MET A 270 -25.21 10.32 3.05
CA MET A 270 -25.12 10.12 4.50
C MET A 270 -25.02 8.66 4.92
N SER A 271 -24.11 8.38 5.85
CA SER A 271 -24.08 7.15 6.65
C SER A 271 -24.27 7.48 8.13
N ARG A 272 -25.10 6.70 8.82
CA ARG A 272 -25.21 6.79 10.29
C ARG A 272 -24.02 6.07 10.90
N LYS A 273 -23.44 6.66 11.93
CA LYS A 273 -22.41 6.00 12.74
C LYS A 273 -22.93 4.67 13.27
N ALA A 274 -22.19 3.59 13.06
CA ALA A 274 -22.55 2.25 13.49
C ALA A 274 -22.71 2.19 15.02
N SER A 275 -23.72 1.46 15.49
CA SER A 275 -24.06 1.38 16.92
C SER A 275 -23.02 0.59 17.72
N GLY A 276 -22.47 1.24 18.75
CA GLY A 276 -21.93 0.60 19.94
C GLY A 276 -20.41 0.41 19.99
N LYS A 277 -19.85 -0.49 19.16
CA LYS A 277 -18.53 -1.11 19.44
C LYS A 277 -17.32 -0.48 18.76
N THR A 278 -17.51 0.26 17.67
CA THR A 278 -16.44 0.91 16.91
C THR A 278 -16.50 2.42 17.05
N ASP A 279 -15.35 3.08 17.15
CA ASP A 279 -15.24 4.53 17.08
C ASP A 279 -14.81 5.01 15.70
N GLU A 280 -13.93 4.26 15.03
CA GLU A 280 -13.56 4.42 13.62
C GLU A 280 -14.12 3.24 12.79
N GLU A 281 -14.78 3.52 11.66
CA GLU A 281 -15.40 2.54 10.77
C GLU A 281 -14.50 2.10 9.60
N GLY A 282 -13.37 2.78 9.39
CA GLY A 282 -12.48 2.50 8.28
C GLY A 282 -11.45 3.60 8.04
N LEU A 283 -10.79 3.53 6.90
CA LEU A 283 -9.80 4.49 6.44
C LEU A 283 -10.03 4.77 4.94
N GLU A 284 -10.25 6.02 4.55
CA GLU A 284 -10.29 6.41 3.14
C GLU A 284 -8.87 6.70 2.66
N LEU A 285 -8.50 6.22 1.47
CA LEU A 285 -7.14 6.32 0.94
C LEU A 285 -7.10 7.02 -0.41
N ALA A 286 -6.07 7.83 -0.64
CA ALA A 286 -5.70 8.35 -1.96
C ALA A 286 -4.36 7.76 -2.40
N VAL A 287 -4.31 7.22 -3.61
CA VAL A 287 -3.17 6.45 -4.15
C VAL A 287 -2.91 6.84 -5.59
N CYS A 288 -1.65 7.06 -5.99
CA CYS A 288 -1.34 7.32 -7.40
C CYS A 288 -1.37 6.03 -8.25
N ARG A 289 -1.34 6.17 -9.58
CA ARG A 289 -1.30 5.02 -10.52
C ARG A 289 -0.06 4.12 -10.43
N HIS A 290 0.97 4.51 -9.66
CA HIS A 290 2.13 3.65 -9.35
C HIS A 290 1.95 2.85 -8.05
N GLY A 291 0.81 3.02 -7.38
CA GLY A 291 0.50 2.38 -6.11
C GLY A 291 1.22 3.00 -4.92
N VAL A 292 1.65 4.26 -5.02
CA VAL A 292 2.21 5.03 -3.90
C VAL A 292 1.04 5.66 -3.13
N LEU A 293 0.97 5.40 -1.82
CA LEU A 293 0.04 6.03 -0.90
C LEU A 293 0.36 7.53 -0.82
N LEU A 294 -0.64 8.39 -0.92
CA LEU A 294 -0.44 9.84 -0.90
C LEU A 294 -0.99 10.45 0.39
N ARG A 295 -2.27 10.20 0.67
CA ARG A 295 -2.99 10.69 1.85
C ARG A 295 -4.07 9.71 2.26
N ALA A 296 -4.49 9.81 3.50
CA ALA A 296 -5.57 9.04 4.08
C ALA A 296 -6.39 9.89 5.06
N LEU A 297 -7.58 9.42 5.42
CA LEU A 297 -8.35 9.97 6.55
C LEU A 297 -9.14 8.88 7.26
N ASN A 298 -9.44 9.09 8.54
CA ASN A 298 -10.30 8.18 9.28
C ASN A 298 -11.77 8.38 8.93
N MET A 299 -12.48 7.26 8.75
CA MET A 299 -13.91 7.27 8.56
C MET A 299 -14.62 7.08 9.90
N PHE A 300 -15.41 8.05 10.37
CA PHE A 300 -16.18 7.97 11.63
C PHE A 300 -17.63 7.53 11.45
N ARG A 301 -18.04 7.38 10.20
CA ARG A 301 -19.30 6.85 9.70
C ARG A 301 -18.98 6.14 8.39
N GLY A 302 -19.90 5.32 7.87
CA GLY A 302 -19.67 4.64 6.58
C GLY A 302 -19.32 5.59 5.43
N GLU A 303 -19.02 5.04 4.26
CA GLU A 303 -18.55 5.80 3.08
C GLU A 303 -19.53 6.93 2.72
N ILE A 304 -19.03 8.18 2.78
CA ILE A 304 -19.71 9.40 2.35
C ILE A 304 -18.87 10.14 1.33
N PHE A 305 -19.50 10.85 0.38
CA PHE A 305 -18.78 11.59 -0.66
C PHE A 305 -17.91 12.74 -0.14
N ALA A 306 -18.17 13.25 1.07
CA ALA A 306 -17.34 14.26 1.69
C ALA A 306 -15.91 13.77 2.01
N TYR A 307 -15.69 12.46 2.19
CA TYR A 307 -14.36 11.89 2.41
C TYR A 307 -13.45 11.92 1.17
N PRO A 308 -13.84 11.33 0.02
CA PRO A 308 -13.05 11.46 -1.21
C PRO A 308 -12.94 12.93 -1.65
N LEU A 309 -13.96 13.76 -1.40
CA LEU A 309 -13.89 15.20 -1.65
C LEU A 309 -12.81 15.91 -0.82
N TYR A 310 -12.69 15.58 0.47
CA TYR A 310 -11.61 16.10 1.31
C TYR A 310 -10.24 15.70 0.76
N LEU A 311 -10.07 14.43 0.37
CA LEU A 311 -8.81 13.95 -0.21
C LEU A 311 -8.51 14.62 -1.57
N GLN A 312 -9.53 14.87 -2.40
CA GLN A 312 -9.38 15.62 -3.64
C GLN A 312 -8.88 17.05 -3.36
N GLN A 313 -9.50 17.75 -2.39
CA GLN A 313 -9.08 19.09 -1.96
C GLN A 313 -7.64 19.13 -1.45
N GLN A 314 -7.23 18.15 -0.65
CA GLN A 314 -5.86 18.06 -0.12
C GLN A 314 -4.83 17.87 -1.23
N MET A 315 -5.21 17.24 -2.35
CA MET A 315 -4.33 16.93 -3.46
C MET A 315 -4.40 17.94 -4.61
N ALA A 316 -5.33 18.90 -4.55
CA ALA A 316 -5.57 19.88 -5.60
C ALA A 316 -4.41 20.88 -5.83
N SER A 317 -3.46 20.98 -4.88
CA SER A 317 -2.21 21.73 -5.08
C SER A 317 -1.27 21.09 -6.10
N LYS A 318 -1.50 19.82 -6.48
CA LYS A 318 -0.78 19.13 -7.54
C LYS A 318 -1.61 19.20 -8.83
N ALA A 319 -0.94 19.30 -9.98
CA ALA A 319 -1.61 19.17 -11.26
C ALA A 319 -2.03 17.71 -11.48
N ILE A 320 -3.29 17.36 -11.22
CA ILE A 320 -3.83 16.01 -11.37
C ILE A 320 -4.81 15.95 -12.54
N THR A 321 -4.60 15.03 -13.49
CA THR A 321 -5.50 14.91 -14.65
C THR A 321 -6.78 14.14 -14.33
N PHE A 322 -6.70 13.01 -13.64
CA PHE A 322 -7.85 12.13 -13.39
C PHE A 322 -8.07 11.81 -11.90
N PHE A 323 -9.32 11.84 -11.48
CA PHE A 323 -9.77 11.40 -10.16
C PHE A 323 -10.58 10.12 -10.28
N ALA A 324 -9.96 9.00 -9.90
CA ALA A 324 -10.45 7.65 -10.10
C ALA A 324 -11.21 7.11 -8.88
N MET A 325 -12.39 6.52 -9.14
CA MET A 325 -13.22 5.86 -8.14
C MET A 325 -14.28 4.94 -8.77
N ASP A 326 -14.84 4.03 -7.97
CA ASP A 326 -15.80 3.02 -8.44
C ASP A 326 -17.20 3.57 -8.70
N VAL A 327 -17.47 4.77 -8.19
CA VAL A 327 -18.77 5.47 -8.29
C VAL A 327 -18.60 6.87 -8.87
N ALA A 328 -17.64 7.06 -9.77
CA ALA A 328 -17.35 8.35 -10.41
C ALA A 328 -18.61 8.97 -11.05
N CYS A 329 -19.48 8.14 -11.64
CA CYS A 329 -20.74 8.56 -12.23
C CYS A 329 -21.76 9.17 -11.23
N LYS A 330 -21.58 8.94 -9.93
CA LYS A 330 -22.40 9.53 -8.86
C LYS A 330 -21.68 10.67 -8.14
N TYR A 331 -20.38 10.50 -7.91
CA TYR A 331 -19.57 11.51 -7.26
C TYR A 331 -19.40 12.78 -8.11
N TRP A 332 -19.20 12.66 -9.43
CA TRP A 332 -18.94 13.84 -10.25
C TRP A 332 -20.15 14.79 -10.31
N PRO A 333 -21.40 14.31 -10.53
CA PRO A 333 -22.57 15.19 -10.41
C PRO A 333 -22.76 15.76 -9.01
N TYR A 334 -22.34 15.04 -7.97
CA TYR A 334 -22.33 15.56 -6.60
C TYR A 334 -21.31 16.69 -6.45
N LEU A 335 -20.08 16.52 -6.94
CA LEU A 335 -19.03 17.53 -6.92
C LEU A 335 -19.46 18.80 -7.68
N GLN A 336 -20.12 18.67 -8.83
CA GLN A 336 -20.66 19.82 -9.57
C GLN A 336 -21.64 20.65 -8.72
N LYS A 337 -22.58 19.99 -8.03
CA LYS A 337 -23.52 20.67 -7.11
C LYS A 337 -22.83 21.29 -5.90
N VAL A 338 -21.79 20.63 -5.38
CA VAL A 338 -20.97 21.19 -4.30
C VAL A 338 -20.28 22.46 -4.77
N ALA A 339 -19.64 22.42 -5.94
CA ALA A 339 -18.91 23.55 -6.52
C ALA A 339 -19.81 24.76 -6.83
N GLU A 340 -21.05 24.53 -7.26
CA GLU A 340 -22.06 25.59 -7.42
C GLU A 340 -22.36 26.33 -6.10
N LYS A 341 -22.33 25.62 -4.97
CA LYS A 341 -22.67 26.17 -3.65
C LYS A 341 -21.45 26.60 -2.84
N CYS A 342 -20.27 26.09 -3.19
CA CYS A 342 -18.98 26.32 -2.54
C CYS A 342 -17.97 26.74 -3.63
N PRO A 343 -18.02 28.00 -4.12
CA PRO A 343 -17.23 28.43 -5.29
C PRO A 343 -15.72 28.30 -5.10
N GLU A 344 -15.22 28.35 -3.87
CA GLU A 344 -13.81 28.11 -3.55
C GLU A 344 -13.35 26.67 -3.88
N LEU A 345 -14.28 25.72 -4.01
CA LEU A 345 -14.03 24.33 -4.43
C LEU A 345 -14.19 24.12 -5.94
N GLN A 346 -14.47 25.17 -6.73
CA GLN A 346 -14.65 25.07 -8.18
C GLN A 346 -13.43 24.47 -8.90
N HIS A 347 -12.22 24.79 -8.43
CA HIS A 347 -10.96 24.27 -8.97
C HIS A 347 -10.84 22.73 -8.91
N LEU A 348 -11.64 22.05 -8.08
CA LEU A 348 -11.67 20.59 -8.05
C LEU A 348 -12.25 19.98 -9.34
N LEU A 349 -13.01 20.75 -10.11
CA LEU A 349 -13.53 20.35 -11.41
C LEU A 349 -12.48 20.42 -12.54
N ASP A 350 -11.28 20.92 -12.28
CA ASP A 350 -10.16 20.90 -13.23
C ASP A 350 -9.64 19.47 -13.47
N MET A 351 -9.79 18.60 -12.47
CA MET A 351 -9.57 17.16 -12.65
C MET A 351 -10.69 16.56 -13.51
N ARG A 352 -10.44 15.42 -14.15
CA ARG A 352 -11.47 14.67 -14.88
C ARG A 352 -11.97 13.47 -14.07
N PRO A 353 -13.27 13.15 -14.12
CA PRO A 353 -13.81 11.95 -13.49
C PRO A 353 -13.18 10.72 -14.14
N PHE A 354 -12.91 9.67 -13.37
CA PHE A 354 -12.43 8.41 -13.92
C PHE A 354 -13.14 7.24 -13.21
N LEU A 355 -14.00 6.53 -13.92
CA LEU A 355 -14.56 5.28 -13.42
C LEU A 355 -13.53 4.18 -13.62
N SER A 356 -13.20 3.47 -12.55
CA SER A 356 -12.23 2.38 -12.61
C SER A 356 -12.59 1.35 -13.68
N VAL A 357 -11.60 0.91 -14.48
CA VAL A 357 -11.82 0.08 -15.68
C VAL A 357 -12.47 -1.26 -15.34
N PHE A 358 -12.07 -1.89 -14.23
CA PHE A 358 -12.64 -3.17 -13.82
C PHE A 358 -14.06 -2.99 -13.27
N HIS A 359 -14.24 -2.00 -12.38
CA HIS A 359 -15.57 -1.69 -11.82
C HIS A 359 -16.55 -1.21 -12.89
N ALA A 360 -16.11 -0.49 -13.92
CA ALA A 360 -16.95 -0.02 -15.02
C ALA A 360 -17.72 -1.15 -15.71
N LYS A 361 -17.14 -2.36 -15.80
CA LYS A 361 -17.83 -3.55 -16.37
C LYS A 361 -19.02 -4.01 -15.53
N ALA A 362 -19.14 -3.57 -14.28
CA ALA A 362 -20.30 -3.81 -13.44
C ALA A 362 -21.40 -2.74 -13.61
N HIS A 363 -21.13 -1.64 -14.30
CA HIS A 363 -22.11 -0.61 -14.68
C HIS A 363 -22.75 -0.94 -16.03
N ASP A 364 -23.81 -0.20 -16.40
CA ASP A 364 -24.37 -0.27 -17.75
C ASP A 364 -23.38 0.26 -18.80
N PHE A 365 -23.56 -0.14 -20.06
CA PHE A 365 -22.61 0.20 -21.12
C PHE A 365 -22.54 1.71 -21.39
N MET A 366 -23.64 2.45 -21.23
CA MET A 366 -23.64 3.90 -21.40
C MET A 366 -22.77 4.58 -20.33
N CYS A 367 -22.91 4.16 -19.07
CA CYS A 367 -22.05 4.59 -17.97
C CYS A 367 -20.58 4.21 -18.23
N GLU A 368 -20.34 3.01 -18.76
CA GLU A 368 -19.01 2.55 -19.15
C GLU A 368 -18.38 3.50 -20.18
N VAL A 369 -19.05 3.76 -21.31
CA VAL A 369 -18.55 4.66 -22.37
C VAL A 369 -18.29 6.07 -21.85
N LYS A 370 -19.19 6.59 -20.99
CA LYS A 370 -19.11 7.97 -20.50
C LYS A 370 -18.02 8.19 -19.46
N TRP A 371 -17.84 7.25 -18.53
CA TRP A 371 -17.02 7.48 -17.33
C TRP A 371 -15.78 6.59 -17.27
N SER A 372 -15.72 5.45 -17.95
CA SER A 372 -14.59 4.51 -17.84
C SER A 372 -13.30 5.13 -18.34
N GLY A 373 -12.23 4.98 -17.55
CA GLY A 373 -10.89 5.35 -17.99
C GLY A 373 -10.43 4.68 -19.29
N ALA A 374 -10.97 3.49 -19.60
CA ALA A 374 -10.65 2.77 -20.83
C ALA A 374 -11.07 3.51 -22.11
N TYR A 375 -11.99 4.47 -22.00
CA TYR A 375 -12.57 5.18 -23.14
C TYR A 375 -12.32 6.69 -23.10
N GLN A 376 -11.57 7.16 -22.10
CA GLN A 376 -11.29 8.57 -21.88
C GLN A 376 -9.91 8.97 -22.36
N GLU A 377 -9.87 9.87 -23.35
CA GLU A 377 -8.63 10.43 -23.92
C GLU A 377 -7.63 10.90 -22.86
N GLY A 378 -6.35 10.56 -23.02
CA GLY A 378 -5.27 10.86 -22.08
C GLY A 378 -5.11 9.88 -20.92
N ALA A 379 -6.06 8.98 -20.67
CA ALA A 379 -5.98 8.01 -19.56
C ALA A 379 -4.88 6.95 -19.72
N GLY A 380 -4.41 6.71 -20.96
CA GLY A 380 -3.55 5.58 -21.27
C GLY A 380 -4.18 4.25 -20.84
N SER A 381 -3.35 3.34 -20.33
CA SER A 381 -3.77 2.06 -19.75
C SER A 381 -3.86 2.14 -18.21
N THR A 382 -4.25 3.29 -17.67
CA THR A 382 -4.55 3.44 -16.24
C THR A 382 -5.77 2.60 -15.89
N LEU A 383 -5.74 1.93 -14.73
CA LEU A 383 -6.84 1.05 -14.33
C LEU A 383 -7.78 1.72 -13.32
N GLY A 384 -7.27 2.50 -12.38
CA GLY A 384 -8.06 3.04 -11.26
C GLY A 384 -8.19 2.06 -10.08
N GLU A 385 -7.42 0.97 -10.08
CA GLU A 385 -7.49 -0.16 -9.13
C GLU A 385 -6.29 -0.22 -8.17
N GLU A 386 -5.41 0.78 -8.21
CA GLU A 386 -4.19 0.81 -7.41
C GLU A 386 -4.48 0.98 -5.91
N VAL A 387 -5.58 1.65 -5.58
CA VAL A 387 -6.07 1.79 -4.21
C VAL A 387 -6.46 0.44 -3.62
N GLU A 388 -7.05 -0.47 -4.40
CA GLU A 388 -7.41 -1.82 -3.96
C GLU A 388 -6.19 -2.66 -3.57
N GLN A 389 -5.05 -2.48 -4.26
CA GLN A 389 -3.81 -3.14 -3.89
C GLN A 389 -3.28 -2.63 -2.54
N CYS A 390 -3.40 -1.32 -2.30
CA CYS A 390 -3.01 -0.69 -1.04
C CYS A 390 -3.96 -1.09 0.10
N ASN A 391 -5.27 -1.14 -0.18
CA ASN A 391 -6.29 -1.67 0.72
C ASN A 391 -5.98 -3.11 1.11
N ALA A 392 -5.62 -3.97 0.16
CA ALA A 392 -5.25 -5.36 0.42
C ALA A 392 -3.98 -5.50 1.28
N PHE A 393 -3.04 -4.55 1.18
CA PHE A 393 -1.87 -4.49 2.06
C PHE A 393 -2.26 -4.06 3.47
N LEU A 394 -2.89 -2.89 3.63
CA LEU A 394 -3.24 -2.33 4.94
C LEU A 394 -4.25 -3.18 5.70
N SER A 395 -5.18 -3.85 5.01
CA SER A 395 -6.15 -4.75 5.63
C SER A 395 -5.52 -5.88 6.44
N ARG A 396 -4.28 -6.30 6.13
CA ARG A 396 -3.56 -7.33 6.89
C ARG A 396 -3.15 -6.84 8.27
N ILE A 397 -2.90 -5.53 8.38
CA ILE A 397 -2.46 -4.86 9.59
C ILE A 397 -3.66 -4.56 10.51
N ALA A 398 -4.88 -4.55 9.96
CA ALA A 398 -6.12 -4.33 10.72
C ALA A 398 -6.29 -5.27 11.93
N VAL A 399 -5.75 -6.49 11.86
CA VAL A 399 -5.87 -7.49 12.94
C VAL A 399 -5.24 -6.98 14.25
N THR A 400 -4.13 -6.25 14.15
CA THR A 400 -3.45 -5.67 15.31
C THR A 400 -3.94 -4.26 15.61
N THR A 401 -4.12 -3.42 14.58
CA THR A 401 -4.45 -1.99 14.78
C THR A 401 -5.86 -1.73 15.28
N LYS A 402 -6.81 -2.64 15.07
CA LYS A 402 -8.19 -2.48 15.59
C LYS A 402 -8.29 -2.45 17.12
N HIS A 403 -7.26 -2.95 17.81
CA HIS A 403 -7.15 -3.00 19.27
C HIS A 403 -6.16 -1.99 19.85
N MET A 404 -5.49 -1.20 19.01
CA MET A 404 -4.55 -0.18 19.46
C MET A 404 -5.28 1.09 19.92
N SER A 405 -4.61 1.90 20.75
CA SER A 405 -5.04 3.29 20.98
C SER A 405 -5.11 4.05 19.65
N LYS A 406 -5.84 5.17 19.65
CA LYS A 406 -5.95 6.03 18.47
C LYS A 406 -4.57 6.48 17.97
N ALA A 407 -3.74 6.99 18.87
CA ALA A 407 -2.36 7.39 18.58
C ALA A 407 -1.54 6.23 17.99
N GLY A 408 -1.50 5.09 18.70
CA GLY A 408 -0.74 3.92 18.24
C GLY A 408 -1.22 3.35 16.90
N ARG A 409 -2.53 3.42 16.61
CA ARG A 409 -3.08 3.04 15.29
C ARG A 409 -2.60 4.00 14.20
N THR A 410 -2.70 5.31 14.41
CA THR A 410 -2.24 6.32 13.45
C THR A 410 -0.75 6.14 13.15
N ASP A 411 0.06 5.96 14.18
CA ASP A 411 1.51 5.81 14.04
C ASP A 411 1.87 4.53 13.29
N MET A 412 1.28 3.39 13.69
CA MET A 412 1.52 2.12 13.04
C MET A 412 1.10 2.13 11.57
N LEU A 413 -0.06 2.70 11.24
CA LEU A 413 -0.52 2.79 9.85
C LEU A 413 0.38 3.71 9.01
N THR A 414 0.87 4.80 9.59
CA THR A 414 1.79 5.73 8.91
C THR A 414 3.13 5.09 8.62
N VAL A 415 3.74 4.42 9.61
CA VAL A 415 5.00 3.66 9.42
C VAL A 415 4.85 2.58 8.35
N MET A 416 3.72 1.87 8.33
CA MET A 416 3.45 0.85 7.31
C MET A 416 3.26 1.48 5.92
N GLY A 417 2.64 2.67 5.86
CA GLY A 417 2.51 3.45 4.63
C GLY A 417 3.86 3.91 4.07
N MET A 418 4.73 4.46 4.93
CA MET A 418 6.10 4.84 4.56
C MET A 418 6.88 3.65 4.01
N ARG A 419 6.79 2.48 4.67
CA ARG A 419 7.46 1.26 4.21
C ARG A 419 6.94 0.76 2.86
N TRP A 420 5.62 0.78 2.66
CA TRP A 420 5.01 0.42 1.38
C TRP A 420 5.50 1.33 0.25
N ASN A 421 5.49 2.65 0.49
CA ASN A 421 5.95 3.63 -0.48
C ASN A 421 7.43 3.50 -0.79
N GLN A 422 8.29 3.31 0.22
CA GLN A 422 9.71 3.07 0.00
C GLN A 422 9.94 1.86 -0.91
N GLN A 423 9.18 0.77 -0.71
CA GLN A 423 9.26 -0.39 -1.58
C GLN A 423 8.83 -0.05 -3.01
N LYS A 424 7.73 0.70 -3.20
CA LYS A 424 7.26 1.10 -4.53
C LYS A 424 8.29 1.97 -5.26
N ILE A 425 8.85 2.96 -4.57
CA ILE A 425 9.85 3.89 -5.10
C ILE A 425 11.14 3.14 -5.49
N ASN A 426 11.65 2.27 -4.61
CA ASN A 426 12.87 1.49 -4.90
C ASN A 426 12.74 0.58 -6.14
N HIS A 427 11.53 0.20 -6.52
CA HIS A 427 11.26 -0.66 -7.68
C HIS A 427 10.68 0.11 -8.87
N LEU A 428 10.63 1.44 -8.81
CA LEU A 428 9.92 2.26 -9.79
C LEU A 428 10.52 2.12 -11.20
N SER A 429 11.85 2.14 -11.33
CA SER A 429 12.55 1.89 -12.60
C SER A 429 12.18 0.56 -13.22
N SER A 430 12.24 -0.51 -12.42
CA SER A 430 11.89 -1.85 -12.89
C SER A 430 10.42 -1.99 -13.29
N THR A 431 9.53 -1.31 -12.57
CA THR A 431 8.09 -1.28 -12.84
C THR A 431 7.81 -0.56 -14.14
N LEU A 432 8.37 0.65 -14.33
CA LEU A 432 8.20 1.47 -15.52
C LEU A 432 8.78 0.78 -16.76
N THR A 433 9.99 0.22 -16.69
CA THR A 433 10.60 -0.53 -17.80
C THR A 433 9.74 -1.74 -18.20
N ARG A 434 9.26 -2.51 -17.23
CA ARG A 434 8.39 -3.66 -17.49
C ARG A 434 7.07 -3.23 -18.10
N ARG A 435 6.49 -2.12 -17.61
CA ARG A 435 5.24 -1.56 -18.12
C ARG A 435 5.41 -1.15 -19.58
N TYR A 436 6.48 -0.42 -19.90
CA TYR A 436 6.80 -0.01 -21.27
C TYR A 436 6.90 -1.20 -22.22
N GLN A 437 7.70 -2.22 -21.87
CA GLN A 437 7.86 -3.43 -22.69
C GLN A 437 6.53 -4.15 -22.92
N LYS A 438 5.72 -4.31 -21.86
CA LYS A 438 4.40 -4.94 -21.96
C LYS A 438 3.45 -4.13 -22.85
N THR A 439 3.46 -2.80 -22.70
CA THR A 439 2.66 -1.90 -23.52
C THR A 439 3.05 -1.99 -24.99
N THR A 440 4.36 -2.02 -25.31
CA THR A 440 4.84 -2.17 -26.69
C THR A 440 4.35 -3.46 -27.33
N VAL A 441 4.52 -4.60 -26.65
CA VAL A 441 4.05 -5.90 -27.16
C VAL A 441 2.53 -5.93 -27.30
N ALA A 442 1.79 -5.41 -26.31
CA ALA A 442 0.34 -5.36 -26.36
C ALA A 442 -0.17 -4.44 -27.49
N LEU A 443 0.53 -3.33 -27.76
CA LEU A 443 0.18 -2.42 -28.85
C LEU A 443 0.32 -3.09 -30.20
N GLU A 444 1.44 -3.78 -30.45
CA GLU A 444 1.65 -4.56 -31.69
C GLU A 444 0.55 -5.61 -31.89
N GLU A 445 0.21 -6.36 -30.83
CA GLU A 445 -0.87 -7.35 -30.86
C GLU A 445 -2.24 -6.70 -31.15
N GLN A 446 -2.58 -5.59 -30.51
CA GLN A 446 -3.86 -4.92 -30.72
C GLN A 446 -3.97 -4.23 -32.08
N LEU A 447 -2.87 -3.71 -32.64
CA LEU A 447 -2.84 -3.19 -34.01
C LEU A 447 -3.14 -4.29 -35.03
N GLN A 448 -2.53 -5.47 -34.88
CA GLN A 448 -2.81 -6.62 -35.74
C GLN A 448 -4.27 -7.10 -35.61
N ASN A 449 -4.80 -7.15 -34.38
CA ASN A 449 -6.19 -7.53 -34.13
C ASN A 449 -7.18 -6.53 -34.72
N LEU A 450 -6.88 -5.23 -34.65
CA LEU A 450 -7.71 -4.18 -35.24
C LEU A 450 -7.72 -4.29 -36.77
N GLU A 451 -6.56 -4.50 -37.40
CA GLU A 451 -6.47 -4.67 -38.84
C GLU A 451 -7.22 -5.92 -39.33
N ALA A 452 -7.03 -7.05 -38.64
CA ALA A 452 -7.76 -8.29 -38.93
C ALA A 452 -9.29 -8.10 -38.77
N MET A 453 -9.73 -7.34 -37.77
CA MET A 453 -11.14 -7.00 -37.59
C MET A 453 -11.66 -6.15 -38.76
N LYS A 454 -10.92 -5.12 -39.18
CA LYS A 454 -11.31 -4.25 -40.30
C LYS A 454 -11.50 -5.06 -41.58
N ILE A 455 -10.56 -5.96 -41.89
CA ILE A 455 -10.64 -6.89 -43.03
C ILE A 455 -11.85 -7.81 -42.90
N GLN A 456 -12.06 -8.43 -41.73
CA GLN A 456 -13.18 -9.35 -41.51
C GLN A 456 -14.54 -8.68 -41.67
N MET A 457 -14.65 -7.41 -41.24
CA MET A 457 -15.89 -6.65 -41.26
C MET A 457 -16.08 -5.83 -42.55
N GLY A 458 -15.06 -5.77 -43.40
CA GLY A 458 -15.06 -4.99 -44.65
C GLY A 458 -15.22 -3.49 -44.41
N ILE A 459 -14.64 -2.97 -43.33
CA ILE A 459 -14.79 -1.54 -42.94
C ILE A 459 -13.50 -0.74 -43.19
N THR A 460 -13.67 0.52 -43.60
CA THR A 460 -12.57 1.48 -43.74
C THR A 460 -12.24 2.18 -42.41
N ASP A 461 -11.09 2.86 -42.33
CA ASP A 461 -10.74 3.67 -41.16
C ASP A 461 -11.73 4.82 -40.91
N ASP A 462 -12.26 5.44 -41.97
CA ASP A 462 -13.29 6.48 -41.86
C ASP A 462 -14.60 5.93 -41.27
N GLN A 463 -15.00 4.72 -41.67
CA GLN A 463 -16.17 4.05 -41.11
C GLN A 463 -15.96 3.69 -39.64
N LEU A 464 -14.75 3.23 -39.27
CA LEU A 464 -14.40 2.94 -37.90
C LEU A 464 -14.47 4.19 -37.02
N GLU A 465 -13.91 5.32 -37.46
CA GLU A 465 -13.95 6.57 -36.70
C GLU A 465 -15.38 7.11 -36.59
N SER A 466 -16.17 7.01 -37.66
CA SER A 466 -17.61 7.34 -37.64
C SER A 466 -18.35 6.52 -36.56
N TRP A 467 -18.11 5.20 -36.50
CA TRP A 467 -18.73 4.36 -35.47
C TRP A 467 -18.24 4.68 -34.05
N VAL A 468 -16.98 5.10 -33.89
CA VAL A 468 -16.46 5.56 -32.59
C VAL A 468 -17.20 6.82 -32.13
N ILE A 469 -17.42 7.76 -33.05
CA ILE A 469 -18.19 8.99 -32.79
C ILE A 469 -19.64 8.64 -32.44
N ASP A 470 -20.27 7.74 -33.19
CA ASP A 470 -21.64 7.30 -32.95
C ASP A 470 -21.81 6.73 -31.53
N VAL A 471 -20.90 5.83 -31.11
CA VAL A 471 -20.96 5.23 -29.76
C VAL A 471 -20.77 6.29 -28.66
N LYS A 472 -19.86 7.25 -28.86
CA LYS A 472 -19.65 8.35 -27.90
C LYS A 472 -20.84 9.29 -27.83
N GLN A 473 -21.42 9.68 -28.97
CA GLN A 473 -22.60 10.53 -29.03
C GLN A 473 -23.83 9.84 -28.45
N TRP A 474 -24.00 8.54 -28.74
CA TRP A 474 -25.04 7.71 -28.16
C TRP A 474 -24.95 7.72 -26.62
N ALA A 475 -23.75 7.56 -26.06
CA ALA A 475 -23.58 7.60 -24.61
C ALA A 475 -23.68 9.01 -23.98
N GLY A 476 -23.45 10.06 -24.78
CA GLY A 476 -23.63 11.46 -24.41
C GLY A 476 -25.09 11.93 -24.50
N GLY A 477 -25.91 11.28 -25.32
CA GLY A 477 -27.32 11.57 -25.51
C GLY A 477 -28.16 11.07 -24.34
N THR A 478 -29.13 11.88 -23.90
CA THR A 478 -30.19 11.38 -23.02
C THR A 478 -31.19 10.65 -23.91
N THR A 479 -30.93 9.38 -24.27
CA THR A 479 -31.94 8.56 -24.94
C THR A 479 -33.03 8.19 -23.93
N SER A 480 -33.89 9.15 -23.61
CA SER A 480 -35.22 8.82 -23.13
C SER A 480 -36.05 8.41 -24.35
N PRO A 481 -36.80 7.31 -24.28
CA PRO A 481 -38.02 7.18 -25.05
C PRO A 481 -38.77 8.52 -25.04
N THR A 482 -39.35 8.90 -26.17
CA THR A 482 -40.13 10.13 -26.33
C THR A 482 -41.28 10.24 -25.33
N ASP A 483 -41.64 9.14 -24.68
CA ASP A 483 -42.57 9.04 -23.56
C ASP A 483 -41.86 8.69 -22.23
N GLY A 484 -42.00 9.56 -21.22
CA GLY A 484 -41.42 9.39 -19.88
C GLY A 484 -41.92 8.13 -19.14
N ALA A 485 -43.09 7.59 -19.48
CA ALA A 485 -43.59 6.35 -18.90
C ALA A 485 -42.85 5.11 -19.45
N VAL A 486 -42.59 5.06 -20.77
CA VAL A 486 -41.80 4.00 -21.41
C VAL A 486 -40.35 4.06 -20.90
N ALA A 487 -39.79 5.26 -20.75
CA ALA A 487 -38.44 5.46 -20.20
C ALA A 487 -38.26 4.90 -18.79
N ALA A 488 -39.24 5.09 -17.91
CA ALA A 488 -39.20 4.57 -16.55
C ALA A 488 -39.27 3.03 -16.51
N VAL A 489 -40.07 2.42 -17.39
CA VAL A 489 -40.17 0.97 -17.51
C VAL A 489 -38.88 0.39 -18.11
N ALA A 490 -38.36 0.97 -19.19
CA ALA A 490 -37.09 0.59 -19.80
C ALA A 490 -35.94 0.60 -18.78
N SER A 491 -35.75 1.70 -18.05
CA SER A 491 -34.74 1.82 -17.00
C SER A 491 -34.87 0.74 -15.92
N ARG A 492 -36.11 0.38 -15.55
CA ARG A 492 -36.38 -0.68 -14.57
C ARG A 492 -35.99 -2.07 -15.08
N ILE A 493 -36.16 -2.33 -16.39
CA ILE A 493 -35.74 -3.57 -17.04
C ILE A 493 -34.21 -3.67 -17.04
N GLU A 494 -33.51 -2.59 -17.39
CA GLU A 494 -32.04 -2.55 -17.39
C GLU A 494 -31.46 -2.90 -16.02
N ASP A 495 -31.99 -2.30 -14.96
CA ASP A 495 -31.62 -2.55 -13.56
C ASP A 495 -31.79 -4.02 -13.16
N LEU A 496 -32.94 -4.61 -13.51
CA LEU A 496 -33.28 -5.98 -13.17
C LEU A 496 -32.42 -6.98 -13.95
N VAL A 497 -32.21 -6.77 -15.25
CA VAL A 497 -31.32 -7.60 -16.07
C VAL A 497 -29.89 -7.57 -15.56
N ALA A 498 -29.35 -6.38 -15.26
CA ALA A 498 -28.02 -6.24 -14.69
C ALA A 498 -27.89 -6.95 -13.34
N SER A 499 -28.90 -6.86 -12.47
CA SER A 499 -28.95 -7.58 -11.19
C SER A 499 -28.94 -9.10 -11.38
N VAL A 500 -29.81 -9.63 -12.24
CA VAL A 500 -29.93 -11.07 -12.52
C VAL A 500 -28.63 -11.63 -13.10
N LYS A 501 -28.03 -10.97 -14.09
CA LYS A 501 -26.78 -11.41 -14.72
C LYS A 501 -25.64 -11.50 -13.71
N ARG A 502 -25.44 -10.48 -12.88
CA ARG A 502 -24.37 -10.47 -11.88
C ARG A 502 -24.57 -11.51 -10.80
N ARG A 503 -25.79 -11.66 -10.25
CA ARG A 503 -26.06 -12.71 -9.26
C ARG A 503 -25.87 -14.11 -9.84
N SER A 504 -26.22 -14.30 -11.12
CA SER A 504 -25.96 -15.55 -11.83
C SER A 504 -24.47 -15.82 -11.94
N GLN A 505 -23.66 -14.84 -12.35
CA GLN A 505 -22.20 -14.99 -12.38
C GLN A 505 -21.61 -15.33 -11.00
N PHE A 506 -22.04 -14.63 -9.95
CA PHE A 506 -21.57 -14.86 -8.57
C PHE A 506 -21.93 -16.26 -8.04
N LEU A 507 -23.11 -16.77 -8.38
CA LEU A 507 -23.56 -18.12 -8.03
C LEU A 507 -22.65 -19.21 -8.62
N TYR A 508 -22.10 -18.99 -9.81
CA TYR A 508 -21.28 -19.99 -10.50
C TYR A 508 -19.77 -19.83 -10.26
N LYS A 509 -19.28 -18.64 -9.91
CA LYS A 509 -17.84 -18.37 -9.73
C LYS A 509 -17.35 -18.33 -8.28
N ASP A 510 -18.10 -17.75 -7.34
CA ASP A 510 -17.54 -17.28 -6.05
C ASP A 510 -18.28 -17.78 -4.80
N SER A 511 -19.14 -18.81 -4.91
CA SER A 511 -19.93 -19.30 -3.77
C SER A 511 -19.70 -20.78 -3.44
N ASP A 512 -18.93 -21.00 -2.37
CA ASP A 512 -18.57 -22.33 -1.87
C ASP A 512 -19.61 -22.90 -0.89
N GLY A 513 -20.45 -22.04 -0.28
CA GLY A 513 -21.44 -22.44 0.73
C GLY A 513 -22.82 -22.80 0.18
N SER A 514 -23.33 -24.00 0.48
CA SER A 514 -24.67 -24.47 0.06
C SER A 514 -25.82 -23.54 0.46
N LYS A 515 -25.79 -23.01 1.70
CA LYS A 515 -26.80 -22.04 2.21
C LYS A 515 -26.78 -20.71 1.43
N GLN A 516 -25.59 -20.21 1.08
CA GLN A 516 -25.45 -18.97 0.33
C GLN A 516 -25.93 -19.14 -1.12
N ARG A 517 -25.58 -20.26 -1.76
CA ARG A 517 -26.08 -20.64 -3.10
C ARG A 517 -27.60 -20.73 -3.14
N ALA A 518 -28.22 -21.37 -2.14
CA ALA A 518 -29.68 -21.46 -2.05
C ALA A 518 -30.35 -20.08 -1.92
N ARG A 519 -29.81 -19.20 -1.06
CA ARG A 519 -30.28 -17.81 -0.92
C ARG A 519 -30.17 -17.03 -2.23
N MET A 520 -29.04 -17.15 -2.94
CA MET A 520 -28.83 -16.47 -4.23
C MET A 520 -29.75 -17.00 -5.33
N ARG A 521 -29.92 -18.32 -5.46
CA ARG A 521 -30.86 -18.92 -6.42
C ARG A 521 -32.30 -18.46 -6.20
N ARG A 522 -32.73 -18.34 -4.94
CA ARG A 522 -34.05 -17.81 -4.60
C ARG A 522 -34.18 -16.35 -5.06
N LYS A 523 -33.20 -15.50 -4.74
CA LYS A 523 -33.22 -14.09 -5.13
C LYS A 523 -33.17 -13.88 -6.65
N ILE A 524 -32.41 -14.71 -7.37
CA ILE A 524 -32.41 -14.70 -8.84
C ILE A 524 -33.80 -15.06 -9.39
N ARG A 525 -34.49 -16.06 -8.82
CA ARG A 525 -35.86 -16.41 -9.23
C ARG A 525 -36.85 -15.27 -8.97
N GLU A 526 -36.78 -14.64 -7.79
CA GLU A 526 -37.60 -13.48 -7.45
C GLU A 526 -37.38 -12.32 -8.43
N GLU A 527 -36.12 -11.96 -8.69
CA GLU A 527 -35.79 -10.87 -9.62
C GLU A 527 -36.16 -11.21 -11.07
N LYS A 528 -36.01 -12.47 -11.51
CA LYS A 528 -36.48 -12.92 -12.83
C LYS A 528 -38.01 -12.83 -12.96
N ALA A 529 -38.76 -13.19 -11.92
CA ALA A 529 -40.22 -13.09 -11.95
C ALA A 529 -40.69 -11.62 -12.06
N ILE A 530 -40.04 -10.72 -11.32
CA ILE A 530 -40.28 -9.27 -11.44
C ILE A 530 -39.90 -8.80 -12.85
N LEU A 531 -38.73 -9.21 -13.36
CA LEU A 531 -38.28 -8.85 -14.70
C LEU A 531 -39.27 -9.28 -15.77
N THR A 532 -39.80 -10.51 -15.72
CA THR A 532 -40.83 -10.98 -16.66
C THR A 532 -42.04 -10.04 -16.66
N SER A 533 -42.59 -9.71 -15.48
CA SER A 533 -43.73 -8.80 -15.40
C SER A 533 -43.43 -7.39 -15.95
N VAL A 534 -42.22 -6.88 -15.75
CA VAL A 534 -41.83 -5.56 -16.27
C VAL A 534 -41.61 -5.61 -17.80
N VAL A 535 -41.06 -6.71 -18.31
CA VAL A 535 -40.90 -6.95 -19.76
C VAL A 535 -42.27 -7.06 -20.46
N ASP A 536 -43.22 -7.81 -19.88
CA ASP A 536 -44.57 -7.91 -20.43
C ASP A 536 -45.25 -6.53 -20.47
N LYS A 537 -45.04 -5.71 -19.43
CA LYS A 537 -45.51 -4.32 -19.40
C LYS A 537 -44.85 -3.47 -20.49
N TYR A 538 -43.56 -3.65 -20.74
CA TYR A 538 -42.87 -2.92 -21.80
C TYR A 538 -43.37 -3.34 -23.19
N ASN A 539 -43.48 -4.65 -23.44
CA ASN A 539 -43.89 -5.20 -24.73
C ASN A 539 -45.33 -4.82 -25.13
N SER A 540 -46.20 -4.47 -24.16
CA SER A 540 -47.55 -3.94 -24.43
C SER A 540 -47.58 -2.44 -24.72
N MET A 541 -46.47 -1.73 -24.46
CA MET A 541 -46.33 -0.28 -24.67
C MET A 541 -45.60 0.07 -25.97
N VAL A 542 -45.05 -0.91 -26.69
CA VAL A 542 -44.22 -0.71 -27.88
C VAL A 542 -44.66 -1.55 -29.07
N GLU A 543 -44.20 -1.18 -30.26
CA GLU A 543 -44.45 -1.92 -31.50
C GLU A 543 -43.75 -3.29 -31.50
N GLN A 544 -44.22 -4.20 -32.35
CA GLN A 544 -43.77 -5.59 -32.37
C GLN A 544 -42.26 -5.75 -32.63
N GLU A 545 -41.66 -4.82 -33.37
CA GLU A 545 -40.24 -4.78 -33.71
C GLU A 545 -39.34 -4.37 -32.52
N GLU A 546 -39.90 -3.74 -31.50
CA GLU A 546 -39.20 -3.32 -30.28
C GLU A 546 -39.40 -4.27 -29.10
N GLN A 547 -40.21 -5.32 -29.25
CA GLN A 547 -40.51 -6.26 -28.17
C GLN A 547 -39.28 -7.04 -27.72
N LEU A 548 -39.16 -7.21 -26.41
CA LEU A 548 -38.06 -7.91 -25.76
C LEU A 548 -38.37 -9.39 -25.54
N ASN A 549 -37.35 -10.22 -25.72
CA ASN A 549 -37.34 -11.62 -25.30
C ASN A 549 -36.42 -11.81 -24.07
N MET A 550 -36.91 -12.54 -23.07
CA MET A 550 -36.16 -12.86 -21.84
C MET A 550 -34.80 -13.53 -22.08
N ASP A 551 -34.68 -14.38 -23.09
CA ASP A 551 -33.43 -15.09 -23.39
C ASP A 551 -32.38 -14.14 -24.00
N ASP A 552 -32.82 -13.24 -24.89
CA ASP A 552 -31.97 -12.25 -25.52
C ASP A 552 -31.47 -11.22 -24.51
N ILE A 553 -32.37 -10.71 -23.65
CA ILE A 553 -31.99 -9.70 -22.67
C ILE A 553 -31.07 -10.24 -21.58
N LEU A 554 -31.16 -11.53 -21.27
CA LEU A 554 -30.28 -12.21 -20.30
C LEU A 554 -28.99 -12.77 -20.92
N SER A 555 -28.80 -12.65 -22.23
CA SER A 555 -27.58 -13.06 -22.95
C SER A 555 -26.34 -12.23 -22.55
N LYS A 556 -25.13 -12.65 -22.95
CA LYS A 556 -23.88 -11.96 -22.56
C LYS A 556 -23.71 -10.57 -23.20
N SER A 557 -24.34 -10.31 -24.33
CA SER A 557 -24.22 -9.05 -25.08
C SER A 557 -25.62 -8.60 -25.47
N ILE A 558 -26.19 -7.71 -24.66
CA ILE A 558 -27.50 -7.12 -24.95
C ILE A 558 -27.29 -5.71 -25.49
N VAL A 559 -28.03 -5.39 -26.54
CA VAL A 559 -28.30 -4.03 -27.01
C VAL A 559 -29.79 -3.81 -26.80
N TRP A 560 -30.17 -2.73 -26.14
CA TRP A 560 -31.58 -2.46 -25.91
C TRP A 560 -32.23 -1.88 -27.18
N PRO A 561 -33.47 -2.26 -27.53
CA PRO A 561 -34.18 -1.72 -28.70
C PRO A 561 -34.25 -0.19 -28.68
N TRP A 562 -34.55 0.40 -27.52
CA TRP A 562 -34.58 1.85 -27.29
C TRP A 562 -33.21 2.54 -27.31
N GLN A 563 -32.13 1.77 -27.49
CA GLN A 563 -30.78 2.30 -27.69
C GLN A 563 -30.35 2.31 -29.16
N LEU A 564 -31.15 1.69 -30.05
CA LEU A 564 -30.94 1.74 -31.50
C LEU A 564 -31.73 2.93 -32.06
N LYS A 565 -31.07 3.82 -32.80
CA LYS A 565 -31.81 4.75 -33.67
C LYS A 565 -32.38 3.92 -34.82
N HIS A 566 -33.68 3.99 -35.08
CA HIS A 566 -34.38 3.23 -36.13
C HIS A 566 -33.81 3.40 -37.56
N SER A 567 -32.82 4.28 -37.77
CA SER A 567 -32.18 4.57 -39.05
C SER A 567 -30.81 3.92 -39.27
N ASP A 568 -30.24 3.21 -38.29
CA ASP A 568 -28.87 2.68 -38.38
C ASP A 568 -28.83 1.25 -38.97
N VAL A 569 -28.21 1.09 -40.15
CA VAL A 569 -28.04 -0.20 -40.85
C VAL A 569 -27.14 -1.18 -40.07
N VAL A 570 -26.29 -0.67 -39.17
CA VAL A 570 -25.33 -1.47 -38.38
C VAL A 570 -25.67 -1.38 -36.90
N GLY A 571 -25.99 -2.54 -36.28
CA GLY A 571 -26.36 -2.62 -34.88
C GLY A 571 -25.26 -2.18 -33.89
N LEU A 572 -25.67 -1.63 -32.74
CA LEU A 572 -24.77 -1.11 -31.69
C LEU A 572 -23.77 -2.15 -31.17
N ALA A 573 -24.10 -3.46 -31.20
CA ALA A 573 -23.18 -4.51 -30.77
C ALA A 573 -21.93 -4.58 -31.67
N THR A 574 -22.13 -4.38 -32.97
CA THR A 574 -21.07 -4.34 -33.98
C THR A 574 -20.24 -3.07 -33.83
N LYS A 575 -20.91 -1.91 -33.70
CA LYS A 575 -20.24 -0.63 -33.43
C LYS A 575 -19.44 -0.67 -32.11
N ARG A 576 -19.97 -1.31 -31.06
CA ARG A 576 -19.28 -1.53 -29.77
C ARG A 576 -18.01 -2.36 -29.92
N LYS A 577 -18.05 -3.47 -30.66
CA LYS A 577 -16.87 -4.32 -30.87
C LYS A 577 -15.74 -3.52 -31.55
N ALA A 578 -16.10 -2.76 -32.58
CA ALA A 578 -15.17 -1.90 -33.30
C ALA A 578 -14.63 -0.77 -32.40
N PHE A 579 -15.52 -0.12 -31.63
CA PHE A 579 -15.19 0.89 -30.63
C PHE A 579 -14.20 0.36 -29.59
N ASP A 580 -14.47 -0.81 -28.98
CA ASP A 580 -13.62 -1.40 -27.95
C ASP A 580 -12.19 -1.65 -28.47
N ALA A 581 -12.05 -2.17 -29.70
CA ALA A 581 -10.75 -2.40 -30.31
C ALA A 581 -10.01 -1.10 -30.68
N ALA A 582 -10.73 -0.12 -31.25
CA ALA A 582 -10.15 1.18 -31.55
C ALA A 582 -9.66 1.90 -30.27
N MET A 583 -10.47 1.88 -29.20
CA MET A 583 -10.10 2.48 -27.92
C MET A 583 -8.90 1.77 -27.29
N ALA A 584 -8.84 0.43 -27.36
CA ALA A 584 -7.71 -0.34 -26.84
C ALA A 584 -6.36 0.07 -27.50
N VAL A 585 -6.33 0.23 -28.84
CA VAL A 585 -5.15 0.73 -29.55
C VAL A 585 -4.82 2.16 -29.11
N LYS A 586 -5.79 3.08 -29.15
CA LYS A 586 -5.59 4.50 -28.74
C LYS A 586 -5.05 4.60 -27.30
N ARG A 587 -5.55 3.79 -26.36
CA ARG A 587 -5.08 3.75 -24.95
C ARG A 587 -3.63 3.25 -24.84
N LEU A 588 -3.24 2.25 -25.63
CA LEU A 588 -1.89 1.69 -25.59
C LEU A 588 -0.85 2.63 -26.22
N GLU A 589 -1.22 3.36 -27.28
CA GLU A 589 -0.36 4.40 -27.86
C GLU A 589 -0.09 5.55 -26.88
N GLU A 590 -1.13 6.04 -26.22
CA GLU A 590 -1.01 7.02 -25.15
C GLU A 590 -0.15 6.49 -24.00
N GLU A 591 -0.40 5.26 -23.56
CA GLU A 591 0.32 4.64 -22.46
C GLU A 591 1.82 4.60 -22.70
N LYS A 592 2.25 4.33 -23.94
CA LYS A 592 3.67 4.35 -24.31
C LYS A 592 4.28 5.73 -24.06
N ARG A 593 3.60 6.81 -24.48
CA ARG A 593 4.06 8.20 -24.28
C ARG A 593 4.04 8.60 -22.80
N ILE A 594 2.99 8.20 -22.08
CA ILE A 594 2.84 8.45 -20.64
C ILE A 594 3.99 7.82 -19.86
N ILE A 595 4.32 6.54 -20.13
CA ILE A 595 5.40 5.85 -19.41
C ILE A 595 6.75 6.53 -19.67
N ILE A 596 7.01 6.98 -20.90
CA ILE A 596 8.22 7.73 -21.23
C ILE A 596 8.29 9.02 -20.39
N ALA A 597 7.19 9.78 -20.31
CA ALA A 597 7.13 10.99 -19.48
C ALA A 597 7.33 10.69 -17.98
N GLU A 598 6.78 9.59 -17.48
CA GLU A 598 6.97 9.12 -16.10
C GLU A 598 8.44 8.72 -15.82
N MET A 599 9.11 8.08 -16.77
CA MET A 599 10.54 7.78 -16.69
C MET A 599 11.39 9.05 -16.64
N GLN A 600 11.05 10.07 -17.44
CA GLN A 600 11.72 11.37 -17.41
C GLN A 600 11.51 12.10 -16.08
N LYS A 601 10.30 12.06 -15.52
CA LYS A 601 10.00 12.63 -14.19
C LYS A 601 10.81 11.94 -13.10
N HIS A 602 10.81 10.62 -13.08
CA HIS A 602 11.59 9.84 -12.12
C HIS A 602 13.10 10.12 -12.25
N TRP A 603 13.64 10.24 -13.47
CA TRP A 603 15.04 10.59 -13.68
C TRP A 603 15.36 12.00 -13.14
N ARG A 604 14.54 12.99 -13.47
CA ARG A 604 14.73 14.38 -12.98
C ARG A 604 14.65 14.48 -11.46
N ASP A 605 13.71 13.76 -10.83
CA ASP A 605 13.61 13.69 -9.36
C ASP A 605 14.89 13.13 -8.74
N LEU A 606 15.43 12.04 -9.31
CA LEU A 606 16.67 11.43 -8.86
C LEU A 606 17.89 12.37 -9.00
N CYS A 607 17.99 13.09 -10.12
CA CYS A 607 19.03 14.10 -10.33
C CYS A 607 18.88 15.28 -9.36
N GLY A 608 17.66 15.82 -9.21
CA GLY A 608 17.37 16.95 -8.30
C GLY A 608 17.61 16.63 -6.82
N ARG A 609 17.49 15.35 -6.44
CA ARG A 609 17.87 14.88 -5.10
C ARG A 609 19.36 15.10 -4.80
N GLY A 610 20.22 15.06 -5.80
CA GLY A 610 21.66 15.38 -5.66
C GLY A 610 21.88 16.80 -5.17
N ALA A 611 21.34 17.78 -5.91
CA ALA A 611 21.43 19.20 -5.55
C ALA A 611 20.86 19.48 -4.15
N THR A 612 19.78 18.80 -3.77
CA THR A 612 19.21 18.91 -2.43
C THR A 612 20.19 18.45 -1.34
N LEU A 613 20.89 17.33 -1.56
CA LEU A 613 21.90 16.81 -0.64
C LEU A 613 23.16 17.70 -0.60
N ASP A 614 23.52 18.35 -1.70
CA ASP A 614 24.62 19.32 -1.74
C ASP A 614 24.30 20.56 -0.90
N GLN A 615 23.08 21.10 -1.00
CA GLN A 615 22.61 22.21 -0.15
C GLN A 615 22.68 21.84 1.33
N ILE A 616 22.20 20.65 1.72
CA ILE A 616 22.25 20.20 3.12
C ILE A 616 23.70 20.08 3.59
N SER A 617 24.59 19.56 2.73
CA SER A 617 26.02 19.48 3.04
C SER A 617 26.60 20.86 3.34
N GLN A 618 26.25 21.89 2.57
CA GLN A 618 26.72 23.27 2.80
C GLN A 618 26.20 23.83 4.13
N LEU A 619 24.93 23.62 4.47
CA LEU A 619 24.34 24.06 5.73
C LEU A 619 25.05 23.48 6.96
N THR A 620 25.54 22.24 6.86
CA THR A 620 26.32 21.63 7.96
C THR A 620 27.73 22.20 8.10
N VAL A 621 28.29 22.81 7.05
CA VAL A 621 29.64 23.40 7.06
C VAL A 621 29.62 24.86 7.52
N THR A 622 28.56 25.61 7.19
CA THR A 622 28.41 27.02 7.59
C THR A 622 28.07 27.22 9.07
N GLY A 623 27.85 26.15 9.82
CA GLY A 623 27.59 26.21 11.26
C GLY A 623 26.18 26.69 11.62
N GLU A 624 25.24 26.74 10.67
CA GLU A 624 23.84 26.99 11.00
C GLU A 624 23.31 25.85 11.87
N THR A 625 23.02 26.15 13.14
CA THR A 625 22.59 25.14 14.10
C THR A 625 21.18 24.65 13.75
N LEU A 626 21.09 23.48 13.09
CA LEU A 626 19.84 22.73 12.85
C LEU A 626 19.22 22.16 14.14
N GLY A 627 19.52 22.76 15.31
CA GLY A 627 19.20 22.20 16.63
C GLY A 627 20.01 20.94 16.99
N LEU A 628 21.08 20.64 16.25
CA LEU A 628 21.93 19.47 16.46
C LEU A 628 23.20 19.82 17.26
N LEU A 629 23.64 18.89 18.10
CA LEU A 629 24.97 18.93 18.73
C LEU A 629 26.08 18.66 17.69
N GLU A 630 27.33 18.97 18.03
CA GLU A 630 28.48 18.83 17.13
C GLU A 630 28.60 17.42 16.52
N ASP A 631 28.49 16.38 17.34
CA ASP A 631 28.51 14.98 16.86
C ASP A 631 27.29 14.64 16.01
N GLY A 632 26.15 15.27 16.29
CA GLY A 632 24.95 15.17 15.46
C GLY A 632 25.15 15.79 14.07
N LEU A 633 25.85 16.92 13.97
CA LEU A 633 26.22 17.56 12.69
C LEU A 633 27.19 16.67 11.90
N LYS A 634 28.22 16.11 12.55
CA LYS A 634 29.15 15.14 11.94
C LYS A 634 28.41 13.87 11.47
N GLY A 635 27.43 13.41 12.24
CA GLY A 635 26.55 12.30 11.89
C GLY A 635 25.69 12.61 10.67
N LEU A 636 25.10 13.81 10.60
CA LEU A 636 24.32 14.27 9.46
C LEU A 636 25.17 14.38 8.19
N GLN A 637 26.39 14.90 8.27
CA GLN A 637 27.35 14.92 7.17
C GLN A 637 27.63 13.51 6.64
N SER A 638 27.91 12.57 7.55
CA SER A 638 28.13 11.16 7.20
C SER A 638 26.90 10.52 6.54
N LEU A 639 25.70 10.84 7.01
CA LEU A 639 24.44 10.38 6.44
C LEU A 639 24.22 10.95 5.03
N VAL A 640 24.48 12.25 4.83
CA VAL A 640 24.39 12.91 3.51
C VAL A 640 25.33 12.23 2.51
N LEU A 641 26.59 11.97 2.90
CA LEU A 641 27.54 11.23 2.06
C LEU A 641 27.03 9.82 1.72
N LYS A 642 26.48 9.10 2.70
CA LYS A 642 25.88 7.78 2.49
C LYS A 642 24.70 7.84 1.51
N LYS A 643 23.80 8.82 1.64
CA LYS A 643 22.67 9.01 0.73
C LYS A 643 23.14 9.42 -0.69
N LYS A 644 24.16 10.28 -0.82
CA LYS A 644 24.78 10.62 -2.12
C LYS A 644 25.34 9.37 -2.82
N LYS A 645 26.06 8.51 -2.10
CA LYS A 645 26.57 7.24 -2.65
C LYS A 645 25.44 6.32 -3.12
N ALA A 646 24.42 6.12 -2.28
CA ALA A 646 23.27 5.28 -2.63
C ALA A 646 22.51 5.82 -3.86
N ARG A 647 22.38 7.15 -3.97
CA ARG A 647 21.79 7.83 -5.13
C ARG A 647 22.59 7.57 -6.40
N ARG A 648 23.92 7.73 -6.40
CA ARG A 648 24.77 7.46 -7.58
C ARG A 648 24.60 6.02 -8.08
N THR A 649 24.60 5.05 -7.17
CA THR A 649 24.32 3.64 -7.52
C THR A 649 22.92 3.46 -8.13
N MET A 650 21.91 4.17 -7.61
CA MET A 650 20.57 4.16 -8.18
C MET A 650 20.55 4.81 -9.56
N GLU A 651 21.24 5.93 -9.76
CA GLU A 651 21.34 6.64 -11.05
C GLU A 651 21.92 5.74 -12.13
N GLU A 652 23.05 5.09 -11.85
CA GLU A 652 23.68 4.13 -12.78
C GLU A 652 22.71 2.98 -13.14
N HIS A 653 22.02 2.43 -12.13
CA HIS A 653 21.05 1.37 -12.33
C HIS A 653 19.87 1.82 -13.20
N VAL A 654 19.26 2.97 -12.88
CA VAL A 654 18.12 3.54 -13.61
C VAL A 654 18.51 3.89 -15.04
N LYS A 655 19.67 4.56 -15.24
CA LYS A 655 20.21 4.92 -16.56
C LYS A 655 20.37 3.67 -17.43
N LYS A 656 21.00 2.61 -16.89
CA LYS A 656 21.16 1.34 -17.61
C LYS A 656 19.81 0.69 -17.97
N MET A 657 18.83 0.72 -17.06
CA MET A 657 17.52 0.12 -17.32
C MET A 657 16.73 0.88 -18.40
N TYR A 658 16.74 2.21 -18.35
CA TYR A 658 15.99 3.05 -19.29
C TYR A 658 16.64 3.06 -20.67
N MET A 659 17.96 3.25 -20.76
CA MET A 659 18.67 3.22 -22.05
C MET A 659 18.47 1.91 -22.82
N LYS A 660 18.32 0.78 -22.12
CA LYS A 660 18.11 -0.53 -22.76
C LYS A 660 16.82 -0.62 -23.58
N ILE A 661 15.78 0.14 -23.22
CA ILE A 661 14.45 0.05 -23.84
C ILE A 661 14.06 1.30 -24.65
N LEU A 662 14.88 2.34 -24.60
CA LEU A 662 14.58 3.67 -25.16
C LEU A 662 15.52 4.07 -26.30
N THR A 663 16.24 3.12 -26.89
CA THR A 663 17.28 3.35 -27.93
C THR A 663 16.84 4.26 -29.08
N ASP A 664 15.56 4.26 -29.43
CA ASP A 664 15.01 5.03 -30.57
C ASP A 664 14.10 6.21 -30.16
N THR A 665 13.98 6.51 -28.85
CA THR A 665 13.01 7.50 -28.34
C THR A 665 13.59 8.90 -28.11
N GLY A 666 14.88 9.12 -28.40
CA GLY A 666 15.54 10.42 -28.24
C GLY A 666 15.62 10.92 -26.79
N MET A 667 15.37 10.07 -25.79
CA MET A 667 15.50 10.46 -24.38
C MET A 667 16.95 10.78 -24.03
N ASN A 668 17.22 12.07 -23.81
CA ASN A 668 18.54 12.54 -23.40
C ASN A 668 18.73 12.35 -21.88
N LEU A 669 19.33 11.22 -21.48
CA LEU A 669 19.75 10.96 -20.09
C LEU A 669 21.18 11.47 -19.80
N SER A 670 21.71 12.40 -20.62
CA SER A 670 23.11 12.85 -20.54
C SER A 670 23.36 14.17 -19.79
N ASP A 671 22.34 14.89 -19.36
CA ASP A 671 22.56 16.07 -18.53
C ASP A 671 22.62 15.67 -17.04
N HIS A 672 23.78 15.93 -16.40
CA HIS A 672 24.07 15.91 -14.94
C HIS A 672 25.09 14.88 -14.39
N SER A 673 25.83 14.15 -15.22
CA SER A 673 27.06 13.49 -14.76
C SER A 673 28.27 14.14 -15.41
N ASP A 674 29.04 14.90 -14.62
CA ASP A 674 30.52 14.79 -14.51
C ASP A 674 31.10 16.13 -14.00
N SER A 675 31.17 16.24 -12.67
CA SER A 675 32.29 16.93 -12.03
C SER A 675 33.09 15.85 -11.30
N GLU A 676 33.99 15.22 -12.04
CA GLU A 676 35.04 14.38 -11.49
C GLU A 676 35.92 15.25 -10.57
N GLU A 677 35.74 15.14 -9.26
CA GLU A 677 36.79 15.52 -8.32
C GLU A 677 37.75 14.32 -8.20
N GLU A 678 38.78 14.33 -9.04
CA GLU A 678 39.98 13.52 -8.85
C GLU A 678 40.60 13.86 -7.49
N TYR A 679 40.48 12.97 -6.51
CA TYR A 679 41.36 12.97 -5.35
C TYR A 679 42.68 12.29 -5.74
N GLY A 680 43.46 12.99 -6.56
CA GLY A 680 44.86 12.67 -6.84
C GLY A 680 45.75 13.18 -5.70
N GLY A 681 45.85 12.42 -4.62
CA GLY A 681 46.86 12.64 -3.58
C GLY A 681 48.18 11.99 -3.97
N SER A 682 48.99 12.68 -4.77
CA SER A 682 50.40 12.33 -4.98
C SER A 682 51.17 12.58 -3.69
N ASP A 683 51.51 11.51 -2.98
CA ASP A 683 52.53 11.53 -1.93
C ASP A 683 53.91 11.44 -2.62
N SER A 684 54.47 12.61 -2.93
CA SER A 684 55.89 12.77 -3.24
C SER A 684 56.51 13.53 -2.09
N GLY A 685 57.32 12.83 -1.29
CA GLY A 685 58.05 13.43 -0.18
C GLY A 685 59.08 14.46 -0.61
N GLN A 686 59.40 15.36 0.32
CA GLN A 686 60.74 15.87 0.58
C GLN A 686 60.72 16.66 1.90
N GLU A 687 61.84 16.49 2.61
CA GLU A 687 62.30 17.04 3.90
C GLU A 687 61.59 16.65 5.20
#